data_AF-A0A833R6I3-F1
#
_entry.id   AF-A0A833R6I3-F1
#
_cell.length_a   1.000
_cell.length_b   1.000
_cell.length_c   1.000
_cell.angle_alpha   90.00
_cell.angle_beta   90.00
_cell.angle_gamma   90.00
#
_symmetry.space_group_name_H-M   'P 1'
#
loop_
_entity.id
_entity.type
_entity.pdbx_description
1 polymer ?
#
loop_
_entity_poly.entity_id
_entity_poly.type
_entity_poly.pdbx_seq_one_letter_code
_entity_poly.pdbx_strand_id
1 'polypeptide(L)'
;MEASDFLHGILEVTVFEAQHLHHALTGHIFQFVEKLDETLHLPLAHSKLYATLDIGGARVARTRLVEFHPQNPVWNESFRVYVAHSSPDLTLSVKNQLPVSAKVLGRATIATARLLSGKIIKEQFKLHDEHGQKLHKASIQAQLQYFPVRADPCWDAGIRLPQFSGLRHSYFPQRTSCIVTLYQNSHLSNKFQPDIRLTDGSHYVPPRLWEDLYASINDARHFVYVAGWSVNTQITLVRDPERMIHGAEGVTVGELLKRKAEEGVTVLVMVWQDLTSISFLGNAGLMKTHDEETFKFFEGSKVRCFLCPRHADMSLTAVQQVELTTEFTHHQKAVTLDVATADGAGRHVVSFIGGIDICGGRYDDEKHTLFHDLDTTYQHDFMQNNFSHANLQHGGPREPWHDAHSRLEGQAAWDVLTNFEQRWKKQAPRDLHNTLFDVTPEKFPNPTWHDAQQSWNVQVFRSIDDASVVDFPSGPDQASEMGLVSGKDVTIDQSIHAAYIEAIRRARRFVYIENQYFFGSCAAWKEDQDSGCLNLVPIEIALKIASKIRKGERFAAYIVTPMWPEGEPEGDTVQAILRWNRLTMEMMYGIVAKAIEEAGLIGKAHPHDYLNFFCLGNRETLVNGDYVPPEKPQEGTNYSRAQINRRFMIYVHAKLMIVDDEYVIVGSANLNQRSLAGDRDTEIAHGSYQPSHLNGPDGHARGQVYAYRMALWYEHFMSHCKHPSDVFLEPESLECVRTVREVAETLWEMFTGDSIIDLPGHLLPFPIKVSDSGELSDLPDNGFFPDTEAKVKGNKSPVLPPLLTT
;
A
#
# COMPACT_ATOMS: atom_id res chain seq x y z
N MET A 1 1.25 7.19 34.61
CA MET A 1 -0.22 7.11 34.60
C MET A 1 -0.62 6.77 33.18
N GLU A 2 -1.11 5.55 32.92
CA GLU A 2 -1.67 5.21 31.60
C GLU A 2 -2.89 6.11 31.37
N ALA A 3 -2.95 6.79 30.22
CA ALA A 3 -4.09 7.63 29.87
C ALA A 3 -5.38 6.80 29.99
N SER A 4 -6.33 7.24 30.81
CA SER A 4 -7.49 6.46 31.27
C SER A 4 -8.46 6.02 30.16
N ASP A 5 -8.25 6.44 28.91
CA ASP A 5 -9.24 6.34 27.83
C ASP A 5 -8.61 6.00 26.45
N PHE A 6 -7.51 5.24 26.42
CA PHE A 6 -6.85 4.81 25.17
C PHE A 6 -7.06 3.32 24.87
N LEU A 7 -7.57 3.01 23.69
CA LEU A 7 -7.80 1.64 23.20
C LEU A 7 -6.74 1.28 22.15
N HIS A 8 -5.79 0.44 22.53
CA HIS A 8 -4.77 -0.13 21.65
C HIS A 8 -4.80 -1.65 21.70
N GLY A 9 -5.37 -2.27 20.69
CA GLY A 9 -5.59 -3.72 20.66
C GLY A 9 -6.65 -4.13 19.65
N ILE A 10 -7.49 -5.09 20.05
CA ILE A 10 -8.60 -5.62 19.25
C ILE A 10 -9.89 -5.39 20.01
N LEU A 11 -10.92 -4.93 19.31
CA LEU A 11 -12.28 -4.84 19.80
C LEU A 11 -13.14 -5.83 19.03
N GLU A 12 -13.66 -6.83 19.72
CA GLU A 12 -14.65 -7.75 19.18
C GLU A 12 -16.04 -7.22 19.47
N VAL A 13 -16.86 -7.07 18.43
CA VAL A 13 -18.22 -6.52 18.53
C VAL A 13 -19.20 -7.38 17.77
N THR A 14 -20.30 -7.77 18.40
CA THR A 14 -21.46 -8.34 17.72
C THR A 14 -22.64 -7.41 17.86
N VAL A 15 -23.22 -6.99 16.73
CA VAL A 15 -24.46 -6.21 16.67
C VAL A 15 -25.61 -7.15 16.33
N PHE A 16 -26.56 -7.31 17.25
CA PHE A 16 -27.65 -8.27 17.11
C PHE A 16 -28.85 -7.64 16.41
N GLU A 17 -29.53 -6.71 17.06
CA GLU A 17 -30.78 -6.12 16.58
C GLU A 17 -31.03 -4.74 17.22
N ALA A 18 -31.95 -3.96 16.64
CA ALA A 18 -32.45 -2.74 17.26
C ALA A 18 -33.97 -2.75 17.35
N GLN A 19 -34.51 -2.37 18.50
CA GLN A 19 -35.93 -2.51 18.80
C GLN A 19 -36.63 -1.15 18.94
N HIS A 20 -37.94 -1.14 18.69
CA HIS A 20 -38.83 0.00 18.95
C HIS A 20 -38.45 1.32 18.23
N LEU A 21 -37.95 1.23 17.00
CA LEU A 21 -37.55 2.39 16.17
C LEU A 21 -38.73 3.18 15.58
N HIS A 22 -39.96 2.71 15.73
CA HIS A 22 -41.16 3.27 15.09
C HIS A 22 -41.36 4.76 15.38
N HIS A 23 -41.16 5.22 16.62
CA HIS A 23 -41.31 6.65 16.96
C HIS A 23 -40.26 7.56 16.31
N ALA A 24 -39.05 7.06 16.06
CA ALA A 24 -37.98 7.80 15.37
C ALA A 24 -38.23 7.90 13.84
N LEU A 25 -39.03 6.98 13.31
CA LEU A 25 -39.40 6.92 11.88
C LEU A 25 -40.73 7.62 11.58
N THR A 26 -41.68 7.66 12.51
CA THR A 26 -43.00 8.31 12.34
C THR A 26 -42.99 9.83 12.57
N GLY A 27 -41.88 10.41 13.03
CA GLY A 27 -41.70 11.86 13.12
C GLY A 27 -41.43 12.46 11.74
N HIS A 28 -42.46 13.08 11.14
CA HIS A 28 -42.49 13.80 9.86
C HIS A 28 -42.19 13.02 8.55
N ILE A 29 -41.54 11.85 8.59
CA ILE A 29 -41.12 11.12 7.38
C ILE A 29 -42.29 10.42 6.67
N PHE A 30 -43.19 9.75 7.41
CA PHE A 30 -44.33 9.08 6.77
C PHE A 30 -45.25 10.06 6.04
N GLN A 31 -45.56 11.22 6.62
CA GLN A 31 -46.46 12.20 6.00
C GLN A 31 -45.88 12.93 4.77
N PHE A 32 -44.55 13.04 4.65
CA PHE A 32 -43.92 13.70 3.51
C PHE A 32 -43.63 12.73 2.37
N VAL A 33 -43.25 11.48 2.69
CA VAL A 33 -42.99 10.42 1.70
C VAL A 33 -44.29 9.89 1.11
N GLU A 34 -45.38 9.74 1.89
CA GLU A 34 -46.71 9.42 1.35
C GLU A 34 -47.23 10.51 0.39
N LYS A 35 -46.97 11.79 0.68
CA LYS A 35 -47.39 12.91 -0.20
C LYS A 35 -46.62 12.98 -1.52
N LEU A 36 -45.32 12.68 -1.52
CA LEU A 36 -44.54 12.59 -2.77
C LEU A 36 -44.95 11.38 -3.60
N ASP A 37 -45.28 10.26 -2.97
CA ASP A 37 -45.74 9.03 -3.62
C ASP A 37 -47.07 9.22 -4.35
N GLU A 38 -48.07 9.83 -3.69
CA GLU A 38 -49.35 10.20 -4.32
C GLU A 38 -49.17 11.14 -5.54
N THR A 39 -48.08 11.91 -5.58
CA THR A 39 -47.82 12.91 -6.63
C THR A 39 -46.96 12.36 -7.79
N LEU A 40 -46.10 11.36 -7.55
CA LEU A 40 -45.05 10.94 -8.51
C LEU A 40 -45.06 9.46 -8.90
N HIS A 41 -45.89 8.61 -8.30
CA HIS A 41 -45.98 7.16 -8.60
C HIS A 41 -44.63 6.43 -8.61
N LEU A 42 -43.71 6.79 -7.70
CA LEU A 42 -42.43 6.12 -7.53
C LEU A 42 -42.58 5.02 -6.47
N PRO A 43 -42.23 3.75 -6.75
CA PRO A 43 -42.35 2.69 -5.77
C PRO A 43 -41.57 3.06 -4.50
N LEU A 44 -42.23 2.96 -3.33
CA LEU A 44 -41.67 3.19 -1.99
C LEU A 44 -40.19 2.78 -1.95
N ALA A 45 -39.29 3.76 -1.89
CA ALA A 45 -37.88 3.49 -1.66
C ALA A 45 -37.76 2.84 -0.28
N HIS A 46 -37.61 1.51 -0.25
CA HIS A 46 -37.52 0.72 0.98
C HIS A 46 -36.48 1.34 1.92
N SER A 47 -36.88 1.77 3.12
CA SER A 47 -35.92 2.28 4.12
C SER A 47 -34.98 1.14 4.51
N LYS A 48 -33.70 1.27 4.18
CA LYS A 48 -32.66 0.30 4.56
C LYS A 48 -31.99 0.76 5.85
N LEU A 49 -31.95 -0.10 6.86
CA LEU A 49 -31.35 0.20 8.17
C LEU A 49 -29.97 -0.44 8.32
N TYR A 50 -29.11 0.23 9.07
CA TYR A 50 -27.80 -0.29 9.46
C TYR A 50 -27.32 0.32 10.77
N ALA A 51 -26.32 -0.31 11.38
CA ALA A 51 -25.64 0.20 12.56
C ALA A 51 -24.18 0.57 12.23
N THR A 52 -23.65 1.58 12.93
CA THR A 52 -22.22 1.92 12.91
C THR A 52 -21.64 1.92 14.30
N LEU A 53 -20.35 1.61 14.36
CA LEU A 53 -19.52 1.70 15.54
C LEU A 53 -18.45 2.78 15.31
N ASP A 54 -18.45 3.79 16.17
CA ASP A 54 -17.57 4.95 16.07
C ASP A 54 -16.79 5.12 17.40
N ILE A 55 -15.48 5.39 17.34
CA ILE A 55 -14.63 5.74 18.50
C ILE A 55 -14.12 7.17 18.28
N GLY A 56 -14.65 8.12 19.04
CA GLY A 56 -14.48 9.54 18.75
C GLY A 56 -15.01 9.85 17.34
N GLY A 57 -14.18 10.50 16.51
CA GLY A 57 -14.50 10.76 15.09
C GLY A 57 -14.28 9.58 14.14
N ALA A 58 -13.66 8.49 14.59
CA ALA A 58 -13.27 7.38 13.72
C ALA A 58 -14.37 6.32 13.60
N ARG A 59 -14.82 6.01 12.37
CA ARG A 59 -15.67 4.84 12.13
C ARG A 59 -14.82 3.58 12.07
N VAL A 60 -15.16 2.60 12.88
CA VAL A 60 -14.34 1.37 13.00
C VAL A 60 -15.10 0.10 12.60
N ALA A 61 -16.44 0.14 12.55
CA ALA A 61 -17.24 -0.92 11.97
C ALA A 61 -18.60 -0.42 11.46
N ARG A 62 -19.19 -1.19 10.55
CA ARG A 62 -20.51 -0.95 9.97
C ARG A 62 -21.17 -2.29 9.65
N THR A 63 -22.46 -2.43 9.96
CA THR A 63 -23.26 -3.58 9.54
C THR A 63 -23.76 -3.44 8.11
N ARG A 64 -24.10 -4.56 7.49
CA ARG A 64 -24.85 -4.59 6.24
C ARG A 64 -26.18 -3.84 6.34
N LEU A 65 -26.70 -3.43 5.18
CA LEU A 65 -28.05 -2.89 5.08
C LEU A 65 -29.07 -4.02 5.25
N VAL A 66 -30.13 -3.77 6.04
CA VAL A 66 -31.28 -4.67 6.17
C VAL A 66 -32.56 -3.92 5.85
N GLU A 67 -33.53 -4.60 5.22
CA GLU A 67 -34.83 -4.00 4.94
C GLU A 67 -35.57 -3.65 6.22
N PHE A 68 -36.33 -2.56 6.18
CA PHE A 68 -37.19 -2.19 7.29
C PHE A 68 -38.36 -3.18 7.42
N HIS A 69 -38.27 -4.03 8.45
CA HIS A 69 -39.37 -4.87 8.88
C HIS A 69 -40.08 -4.23 10.08
N PRO A 70 -41.44 -4.26 10.16
CA PRO A 70 -42.18 -3.67 11.29
C PRO A 70 -41.88 -4.29 12.67
N GLN A 71 -41.10 -5.38 12.74
CA GLN A 71 -40.83 -6.13 13.96
C GLN A 71 -39.36 -6.11 14.44
N ASN A 72 -38.58 -5.07 14.08
CA ASN A 72 -37.18 -4.79 14.48
C ASN A 72 -36.13 -5.22 13.42
N PRO A 73 -35.15 -4.36 13.04
CA PRO A 73 -34.00 -4.79 12.24
C PRO A 73 -33.09 -5.75 13.00
N VAL A 74 -32.69 -6.85 12.35
CA VAL A 74 -31.78 -7.87 12.87
C VAL A 74 -30.58 -7.99 11.94
N TRP A 75 -29.37 -7.81 12.47
CA TRP A 75 -28.12 -7.93 11.72
C TRP A 75 -27.39 -9.23 12.00
N ASN A 76 -27.25 -9.59 13.30
CA ASN A 76 -26.43 -10.70 13.79
C ASN A 76 -25.05 -10.72 13.14
N GLU A 77 -24.31 -9.62 13.29
CA GLU A 77 -23.06 -9.42 12.57
C GLU A 77 -21.91 -9.15 13.56
N SER A 78 -20.80 -9.86 13.36
CA SER A 78 -19.64 -9.82 14.25
C SER A 78 -18.43 -9.21 13.54
N PHE A 79 -17.73 -8.35 14.25
CA PHE A 79 -16.55 -7.63 13.80
C PHE A 79 -15.38 -7.89 14.74
N ARG A 80 -14.21 -8.16 14.18
CA ARG A 80 -12.94 -8.13 14.89
C ARG A 80 -12.15 -6.91 14.41
N VAL A 81 -12.13 -5.86 15.22
CA VAL A 81 -11.69 -4.53 14.81
C VAL A 81 -10.35 -4.19 15.44
N TYR A 82 -9.37 -3.80 14.64
CA TYR A 82 -8.15 -3.20 15.17
C TYR A 82 -8.43 -1.79 15.66
N VAL A 83 -7.97 -1.48 16.88
CA VAL A 83 -8.16 -0.15 17.49
C VAL A 83 -6.83 0.41 18.00
N ALA A 84 -6.63 1.69 17.76
CA ALA A 84 -5.53 2.52 18.26
C ALA A 84 -6.05 3.95 18.47
N HIS A 85 -7.05 4.12 19.33
CA HIS A 85 -7.84 5.37 19.43
C HIS A 85 -7.92 5.88 20.86
N SER A 86 -7.99 7.22 21.00
CA SER A 86 -8.27 7.89 22.27
C SER A 86 -9.67 8.49 22.21
N SER A 87 -10.58 8.05 23.08
CA SER A 87 -11.92 8.65 23.22
C SER A 87 -12.51 8.28 24.56
N PRO A 88 -13.20 9.19 25.28
CA PRO A 88 -13.87 8.85 26.54
C PRO A 88 -15.01 7.85 26.34
N ASP A 89 -15.54 7.77 25.13
CA ASP A 89 -16.63 6.89 24.79
C ASP A 89 -16.57 6.34 23.36
N LEU A 90 -17.31 5.25 23.19
CA LEU A 90 -17.61 4.60 21.93
C LEU A 90 -19.11 4.75 21.65
N THR A 91 -19.44 5.06 20.40
CA THR A 91 -20.80 5.33 19.96
C THR A 91 -21.31 4.24 19.02
N LEU A 92 -22.45 3.64 19.37
CA LEU A 92 -23.25 2.79 18.49
C LEU A 92 -24.40 3.63 17.90
N SER A 93 -24.46 3.76 16.58
CA SER A 93 -25.51 4.53 15.90
C SER A 93 -26.38 3.62 15.05
N VAL A 94 -27.70 3.74 15.13
CA VAL A 94 -28.64 3.15 14.15
C VAL A 94 -29.00 4.21 13.13
N LYS A 95 -28.89 3.88 11.84
CA LYS A 95 -29.04 4.81 10.72
C LYS A 95 -30.02 4.26 9.69
N ASN A 96 -30.77 5.16 9.07
CA ASN A 96 -31.62 4.89 7.92
C ASN A 96 -30.95 5.44 6.65
N GLN A 97 -30.67 4.56 5.71
CA GLN A 97 -30.15 4.92 4.39
C GLN A 97 -31.31 5.40 3.52
N LEU A 98 -31.34 6.70 3.23
CA LEU A 98 -32.23 7.30 2.23
C LEU A 98 -31.47 7.40 0.90
N PRO A 99 -32.18 7.58 -0.24
CA PRO A 99 -31.53 7.69 -1.56
C PRO A 99 -30.51 8.84 -1.67
N VAL A 100 -30.66 9.91 -0.89
CA VAL A 100 -29.82 11.13 -0.99
C VAL A 100 -28.99 11.39 0.28
N SER A 101 -29.30 10.74 1.41
CA SER A 101 -28.54 10.93 2.66
C SER A 101 -28.77 9.79 3.66
N ALA A 102 -27.91 9.68 4.67
CA ALA A 102 -28.16 8.80 5.82
C ALA A 102 -28.69 9.64 6.99
N LYS A 103 -29.84 9.24 7.57
CA LYS A 103 -30.39 9.86 8.78
C LYS A 103 -30.05 9.01 9.99
N VAL A 104 -29.51 9.62 11.04
CA VAL A 104 -29.31 8.94 12.32
C VAL A 104 -30.66 8.81 13.03
N LEU A 105 -31.05 7.57 13.37
CA LEU A 105 -32.29 7.28 14.10
C LEU A 105 -32.07 7.34 15.61
N GLY A 106 -30.88 6.99 16.08
CA GLY A 106 -30.50 7.12 17.48
C GLY A 106 -29.08 6.63 17.75
N ARG A 107 -28.51 7.08 18.87
CA ARG A 107 -27.15 6.76 19.32
C ARG A 107 -27.16 6.19 20.74
N ALA A 108 -26.27 5.23 20.99
CA ALA A 108 -25.95 4.72 22.30
C ALA A 108 -24.45 4.94 22.58
N THR A 109 -24.15 5.42 23.77
CA THR A 109 -22.78 5.77 24.19
C THR A 109 -22.31 4.79 25.27
N ILE A 110 -21.09 4.27 25.10
CA ILE A 110 -20.46 3.30 26.00
C ILE A 110 -19.13 3.90 26.46
N ALA A 111 -18.98 4.17 27.75
CA ALA A 111 -17.74 4.71 28.30
C ALA A 111 -16.56 3.75 28.08
N THR A 112 -15.43 4.28 27.59
CA THR A 112 -14.21 3.52 27.28
C THR A 112 -13.67 2.80 28.51
N ALA A 113 -13.76 3.40 29.70
CA ALA A 113 -13.40 2.77 30.96
C ALA A 113 -14.09 1.42 31.21
N ARG A 114 -15.31 1.21 30.67
CA ARG A 114 -16.00 -0.10 30.78
C ARG A 114 -15.32 -1.17 29.93
N LEU A 115 -14.87 -0.80 28.72
CA LEU A 115 -14.18 -1.68 27.78
C LEU A 115 -12.79 -2.07 28.30
N LEU A 116 -12.08 -1.14 28.92
CA LEU A 116 -10.74 -1.37 29.48
C LEU A 116 -10.71 -2.46 30.56
N SER A 117 -11.86 -2.83 31.15
CA SER A 117 -11.94 -3.96 32.07
C SER A 117 -11.67 -5.33 31.42
N GLY A 118 -11.73 -5.43 30.08
CA GLY A 118 -11.57 -6.67 29.31
C GLY A 118 -12.74 -7.66 29.44
N LYS A 119 -13.76 -7.33 30.23
CA LYS A 119 -14.96 -8.17 30.42
C LYS A 119 -15.91 -8.02 29.24
N ILE A 120 -16.64 -9.10 28.94
CA ILE A 120 -17.73 -9.08 27.96
C ILE A 120 -18.83 -8.13 28.46
N ILE A 121 -19.21 -7.17 27.62
CA ILE A 121 -20.36 -6.29 27.81
C ILE A 121 -21.44 -6.73 26.83
N LYS A 122 -22.50 -7.39 27.32
CA LYS A 122 -23.66 -7.81 26.50
C LYS A 122 -24.94 -7.19 27.06
N GLU A 123 -25.45 -6.16 26.40
CA GLU A 123 -26.53 -5.33 26.93
C GLU A 123 -27.50 -4.87 25.84
N GLN A 124 -28.69 -4.42 26.27
CA GLN A 124 -29.58 -3.60 25.44
C GLN A 124 -29.32 -2.12 25.76
N PHE A 125 -28.63 -1.44 24.86
CA PHE A 125 -28.29 -0.04 25.01
C PHE A 125 -29.45 0.84 24.56
N LYS A 126 -29.84 1.81 25.40
CA LYS A 126 -30.92 2.74 25.07
C LYS A 126 -30.44 3.79 24.07
N LEU A 127 -31.25 4.04 23.05
CA LEU A 127 -30.93 5.02 22.02
C LEU A 127 -31.37 6.42 22.45
N HIS A 128 -30.56 7.41 22.11
CA HIS A 128 -30.79 8.83 22.31
C HIS A 128 -30.80 9.54 20.96
N ASP A 129 -31.53 10.65 20.86
CA ASP A 129 -31.54 11.51 19.67
C ASP A 129 -30.26 12.37 19.59
N GLU A 130 -30.20 13.27 18.61
CA GLU A 130 -29.04 14.14 18.38
C GLU A 130 -28.84 15.18 19.49
N HIS A 131 -29.86 15.42 20.31
CA HIS A 131 -29.81 16.33 21.47
C HIS A 131 -29.54 15.57 22.78
N GLY A 132 -29.23 14.27 22.71
CA GLY A 132 -29.02 13.42 23.87
C GLY A 132 -30.30 13.07 24.62
N GLN A 133 -31.49 13.37 24.07
CA GLN A 133 -32.75 12.99 24.69
C GLN A 133 -33.06 11.53 24.40
N LYS A 134 -33.52 10.84 25.43
CA LYS A 134 -33.83 9.41 25.35
C LYS A 134 -35.01 9.15 24.42
N LEU A 135 -34.81 8.30 23.43
CA LEU A 135 -35.87 7.87 22.53
C LEU A 135 -36.81 6.90 23.26
N HIS A 136 -38.11 7.02 23.01
CA HIS A 136 -39.12 6.22 23.71
C HIS A 136 -38.96 4.73 23.36
N LYS A 137 -38.49 3.94 24.34
CA LYS A 137 -38.26 2.48 24.27
C LYS A 137 -37.24 2.00 23.24
N ALA A 138 -36.71 2.86 22.38
CA ALA A 138 -35.75 2.48 21.36
C ALA A 138 -34.42 2.00 21.97
N SER A 139 -33.92 0.87 21.48
CA SER A 139 -32.67 0.27 21.96
C SER A 139 -31.94 -0.51 20.88
N ILE A 140 -30.64 -0.72 21.05
CA ILE A 140 -29.80 -1.59 20.24
C ILE A 140 -29.15 -2.65 21.14
N GLN A 141 -29.23 -3.91 20.75
CA GLN A 141 -28.57 -5.01 21.44
C GLN A 141 -27.20 -5.28 20.81
N ALA A 142 -26.15 -5.21 21.62
CA ALA A 142 -24.79 -5.50 21.18
C ALA A 142 -23.98 -6.22 22.26
N GLN A 143 -22.95 -6.94 21.83
CA GLN A 143 -21.91 -7.53 22.66
C GLN A 143 -20.56 -6.94 22.29
N LEU A 144 -19.77 -6.52 23.27
CA LEU A 144 -18.43 -5.95 23.06
C LEU A 144 -17.42 -6.60 24.01
N GLN A 145 -16.22 -6.88 23.52
CA GLN A 145 -15.07 -7.26 24.34
C GLN A 145 -13.79 -6.66 23.77
N TYR A 146 -13.01 -6.02 24.64
CA TYR A 146 -11.73 -5.43 24.27
C TYR A 146 -10.58 -6.30 24.75
N PHE A 147 -9.63 -6.54 23.85
CA PHE A 147 -8.38 -7.25 24.10
C PHE A 147 -7.23 -6.27 23.89
N PRO A 148 -6.52 -5.86 24.97
CA PRO A 148 -5.37 -4.97 24.82
C PRO A 148 -4.27 -5.68 24.04
N VAL A 149 -3.49 -4.92 23.26
CA VAL A 149 -2.45 -5.49 22.39
C VAL A 149 -1.45 -6.38 23.14
N ARG A 150 -1.15 -6.04 24.40
CA ARG A 150 -0.24 -6.81 25.28
C ARG A 150 -0.78 -8.20 25.65
N ALA A 151 -2.07 -8.47 25.43
CA ALA A 151 -2.66 -9.79 25.64
C ALA A 151 -2.41 -10.72 24.44
N ASP A 152 -2.00 -10.18 23.28
CA ASP A 152 -1.62 -11.00 22.13
C ASP A 152 -0.28 -11.70 22.40
N PRO A 153 -0.20 -13.04 22.31
CA PRO A 153 1.06 -13.77 22.49
C PRO A 153 2.16 -13.40 21.48
N CYS A 154 1.80 -12.82 20.33
CA CYS A 154 2.73 -12.39 19.29
C CYS A 154 3.18 -10.92 19.45
N TRP A 155 2.59 -10.15 20.38
CA TRP A 155 3.02 -8.77 20.63
C TRP A 155 4.49 -8.72 21.08
N ASP A 156 5.29 -7.91 20.38
CA ASP A 156 6.71 -7.68 20.73
C ASP A 156 7.55 -8.97 20.75
N ALA A 157 7.14 -9.99 19.98
CA ALA A 157 7.72 -11.32 19.99
C ALA A 157 8.55 -11.64 18.73
N GLY A 158 8.36 -10.90 17.63
CA GLY A 158 8.75 -11.32 16.29
C GLY A 158 7.91 -12.51 15.80
N ILE A 159 8.42 -13.25 14.81
CA ILE A 159 7.86 -14.52 14.36
C ILE A 159 8.30 -15.63 15.33
N ARG A 160 7.33 -16.27 16.00
CA ARG A 160 7.56 -17.36 16.96
C ARG A 160 6.79 -18.59 16.52
N LEU A 161 7.49 -19.66 16.18
CA LEU A 161 6.87 -20.92 15.77
C LEU A 161 6.79 -21.90 16.96
N PRO A 162 5.69 -22.66 17.11
CA PRO A 162 4.52 -22.74 16.20
C PRO A 162 3.39 -21.72 16.51
N GLN A 163 3.60 -20.75 17.40
CA GLN A 163 2.54 -19.83 17.85
C GLN A 163 2.01 -18.93 16.71
N PHE A 164 2.91 -18.47 15.84
CA PHE A 164 2.59 -17.74 14.63
C PHE A 164 2.19 -18.69 13.50
N SER A 165 1.03 -18.44 12.90
CA SER A 165 0.42 -19.26 11.85
C SER A 165 -0.14 -18.39 10.71
N GLY A 166 0.44 -17.20 10.51
CA GLY A 166 -0.08 -16.19 9.61
C GLY A 166 -1.11 -15.26 10.26
N LEU A 167 -1.57 -14.28 9.48
CA LEU A 167 -2.73 -13.46 9.81
C LEU A 167 -3.95 -14.38 9.96
N ARG A 168 -4.54 -14.36 11.16
CA ARG A 168 -5.80 -15.06 11.46
C ARG A 168 -6.95 -14.26 10.88
N HIS A 169 -7.99 -14.94 10.42
CA HIS A 169 -9.14 -14.33 9.74
C HIS A 169 -8.69 -13.55 8.50
N SER A 170 -8.29 -14.28 7.47
CA SER A 170 -7.89 -13.75 6.17
C SER A 170 -8.44 -14.67 5.08
N TYR A 171 -8.77 -14.11 3.91
CA TYR A 171 -9.33 -14.86 2.80
C TYR A 171 -8.36 -15.96 2.32
N PHE A 172 -7.09 -15.60 2.13
CA PHE A 172 -6.05 -16.56 1.83
C PHE A 172 -5.28 -16.97 3.09
N PRO A 173 -5.11 -18.28 3.35
CA PRO A 173 -4.36 -18.77 4.48
C PRO A 173 -2.84 -18.65 4.22
N GLN A 174 -2.04 -18.77 5.28
CA GLN A 174 -0.60 -18.93 5.13
C GLN A 174 -0.29 -20.27 4.42
N ARG A 175 0.53 -20.18 3.38
CA ARG A 175 1.11 -21.30 2.63
C ARG A 175 2.52 -21.59 3.15
N THR A 176 2.90 -22.86 3.09
CA THR A 176 4.24 -23.34 3.51
C THR A 176 4.92 -24.01 2.31
N SER A 177 6.24 -24.21 2.40
CA SER A 177 7.02 -24.80 1.29
C SER A 177 6.92 -23.99 0.00
N CYS A 178 6.87 -22.66 0.14
CA CYS A 178 6.94 -21.73 -0.98
C CYS A 178 8.39 -21.30 -1.23
N ILE A 179 8.62 -20.64 -2.36
CA ILE A 179 9.84 -19.88 -2.63
C ILE A 179 9.45 -18.44 -2.96
N VAL A 180 10.24 -17.49 -2.46
CA VAL A 180 10.10 -16.08 -2.74
C VAL A 180 11.43 -15.56 -3.29
N THR A 181 11.38 -14.92 -4.45
CA THR A 181 12.47 -14.09 -4.98
C THR A 181 12.07 -12.64 -4.80
N LEU A 182 12.89 -11.87 -4.07
CA LEU A 182 12.67 -10.44 -3.82
C LEU A 182 13.48 -9.63 -4.83
N TYR A 183 12.82 -8.74 -5.57
CA TYR A 183 13.45 -7.92 -6.59
C TYR A 183 13.52 -6.47 -6.14
N GLN A 184 14.73 -5.91 -6.23
CA GLN A 184 15.05 -4.50 -6.08
C GLN A 184 15.15 -3.91 -7.47
N ASN A 185 14.35 -2.87 -7.73
CA ASN A 185 14.16 -2.25 -9.05
C ASN A 185 13.71 -3.26 -10.13
N SER A 186 13.66 -2.80 -11.37
CA SER A 186 13.35 -3.66 -12.52
C SER A 186 14.55 -4.48 -12.99
N HIS A 187 15.76 -3.93 -12.79
CA HIS A 187 17.04 -4.42 -13.28
C HIS A 187 18.13 -4.08 -12.26
N LEU A 188 19.24 -4.80 -12.33
CA LEU A 188 20.47 -4.51 -11.58
C LEU A 188 21.67 -4.82 -12.47
N SER A 189 22.62 -3.90 -12.53
CA SER A 189 23.79 -4.06 -13.39
C SER A 189 24.68 -5.23 -12.94
N ASN A 190 25.59 -5.68 -13.81
CA ASN A 190 26.60 -6.68 -13.45
C ASN A 190 27.56 -6.19 -12.34
N LYS A 191 27.67 -4.87 -12.14
CA LYS A 191 28.61 -4.27 -11.18
C LYS A 191 28.02 -4.18 -9.77
N PHE A 192 26.70 -4.32 -9.63
CA PHE A 192 26.05 -4.37 -8.33
C PHE A 192 26.24 -5.75 -7.69
N GLN A 193 27.31 -5.87 -6.90
CA GLN A 193 27.70 -7.10 -6.20
C GLN A 193 28.02 -6.80 -4.73
N PRO A 194 27.00 -6.44 -3.92
CA PRO A 194 27.22 -6.21 -2.50
C PRO A 194 27.72 -7.50 -1.82
N ASP A 195 28.79 -7.40 -1.03
CA ASP A 195 29.32 -8.54 -0.28
C ASP A 195 28.47 -8.81 0.97
N ILE A 196 27.44 -9.64 0.81
CA ILE A 196 26.49 -9.98 1.87
C ILE A 196 26.49 -11.49 2.08
N ARG A 197 26.90 -11.91 3.28
CA ARG A 197 26.97 -13.32 3.68
C ARG A 197 25.74 -13.76 4.47
N LEU A 198 25.20 -14.93 4.14
CA LEU A 198 24.06 -15.57 4.81
C LEU A 198 24.51 -16.56 5.90
N THR A 199 23.57 -16.99 6.76
CA THR A 199 23.84 -17.97 7.82
C THR A 199 24.37 -19.31 7.30
N ASP A 200 23.93 -19.74 6.12
CA ASP A 200 24.36 -21.00 5.48
C ASP A 200 25.78 -20.90 4.86
N GLY A 201 26.40 -19.72 4.92
CA GLY A 201 27.73 -19.45 4.39
C GLY A 201 27.74 -19.04 2.91
N SER A 202 26.60 -19.05 2.23
CA SER A 202 26.48 -18.53 0.86
C SER A 202 26.49 -17.00 0.82
N HIS A 203 26.74 -16.46 -0.38
CA HIS A 203 26.63 -15.03 -0.65
C HIS A 203 25.29 -14.73 -1.31
N TYR A 204 24.71 -13.59 -0.97
CA TYR A 204 23.52 -13.08 -1.63
C TYR A 204 23.82 -12.77 -3.10
N VAL A 205 22.93 -13.23 -3.99
CA VAL A 205 22.99 -12.93 -5.41
C VAL A 205 21.73 -12.17 -5.78
N PRO A 206 21.84 -10.85 -6.07
CA PRO A 206 20.67 -10.05 -6.41
C PRO A 206 19.97 -10.58 -7.69
N PRO A 207 18.65 -10.84 -7.65
CA PRO A 207 17.89 -11.28 -8.81
C PRO A 207 17.45 -10.08 -9.67
N ARG A 208 17.00 -10.33 -10.91
CA ARG A 208 16.65 -9.27 -11.88
C ARG A 208 15.23 -9.48 -12.42
N LEU A 209 14.33 -8.56 -12.09
CA LEU A 209 12.90 -8.75 -12.31
C LEU A 209 12.55 -8.91 -13.78
N TRP A 210 12.91 -7.94 -14.62
CA TRP A 210 12.44 -7.93 -16.01
C TRP A 210 13.15 -9.00 -16.87
N GLU A 211 14.36 -9.40 -16.51
CA GLU A 211 15.02 -10.59 -17.07
C GLU A 211 14.24 -11.87 -16.73
N ASP A 212 13.94 -12.10 -15.46
CA ASP A 212 13.21 -13.28 -15.00
C ASP A 212 11.79 -13.32 -15.57
N LEU A 213 11.13 -12.15 -15.67
CA LEU A 213 9.80 -12.02 -16.25
C LEU A 213 9.83 -12.33 -17.75
N TYR A 214 10.79 -11.78 -18.51
CA TYR A 214 10.96 -12.09 -19.93
C TYR A 214 11.18 -13.59 -20.15
N ALA A 215 12.11 -14.18 -19.39
CA ALA A 215 12.41 -15.61 -19.47
C ALA A 215 11.18 -16.47 -19.16
N SER A 216 10.41 -16.09 -18.15
CA SER A 216 9.20 -16.80 -17.73
C SER A 216 8.07 -16.73 -18.77
N ILE A 217 7.80 -15.55 -19.33
CA ILE A 217 6.81 -15.39 -20.41
C ILE A 217 7.25 -16.18 -21.65
N ASN A 218 8.53 -16.13 -21.99
CA ASN A 218 9.07 -16.85 -23.14
C ASN A 218 8.98 -18.39 -22.96
N ASP A 219 9.22 -18.89 -21.74
CA ASP A 219 9.13 -20.31 -21.42
C ASP A 219 7.68 -20.83 -21.38
N ALA A 220 6.70 -20.00 -21.00
CA ALA A 220 5.30 -20.39 -20.80
C ALA A 220 4.72 -21.22 -21.96
N ARG A 221 3.95 -22.27 -21.65
CA ARG A 221 3.38 -23.21 -22.63
C ARG A 221 1.87 -23.35 -22.56
N HIS A 222 1.23 -22.92 -21.47
CA HIS A 222 -0.20 -23.13 -21.28
C HIS A 222 -0.96 -21.82 -21.09
N PHE A 223 -0.50 -20.94 -20.22
CA PHE A 223 -1.16 -19.67 -19.96
C PHE A 223 -0.21 -18.56 -19.50
N VAL A 224 -0.59 -17.31 -19.80
CA VAL A 224 0.02 -16.09 -19.28
C VAL A 224 -1.09 -15.10 -18.95
N TYR A 225 -1.27 -14.79 -17.67
CA TYR A 225 -2.28 -13.87 -17.18
C TYR A 225 -1.61 -12.59 -16.65
N VAL A 226 -2.01 -11.44 -17.17
CA VAL A 226 -1.43 -10.14 -16.83
C VAL A 226 -2.52 -9.24 -16.27
N ALA A 227 -2.33 -8.72 -15.06
CA ALA A 227 -3.11 -7.65 -14.48
C ALA A 227 -2.20 -6.45 -14.18
N GLY A 228 -2.60 -5.25 -14.59
CA GLY A 228 -1.81 -4.04 -14.34
C GLY A 228 -2.69 -2.81 -14.21
N TRP A 229 -2.19 -1.83 -13.45
CA TRP A 229 -2.76 -0.48 -13.46
C TRP A 229 -2.52 0.16 -14.83
N SER A 230 -1.35 -0.10 -15.41
CA SER A 230 -1.02 0.25 -16.78
C SER A 230 -0.15 -0.83 -17.39
N VAL A 231 -0.40 -1.17 -18.65
CA VAL A 231 0.46 -2.03 -19.45
C VAL A 231 0.81 -1.24 -20.69
N ASN A 232 2.08 -1.13 -21.05
CA ASN A 232 2.53 -0.53 -22.31
C ASN A 232 3.12 -1.64 -23.19
N THR A 233 2.47 -1.89 -24.33
CA THR A 233 2.85 -2.95 -25.26
C THR A 233 4.17 -2.71 -25.99
N GLN A 234 4.70 -1.48 -25.98
CA GLN A 234 5.87 -1.06 -26.76
C GLN A 234 7.19 -1.16 -25.98
N ILE A 235 7.17 -1.39 -24.67
CA ILE A 235 8.41 -1.49 -23.88
C ILE A 235 9.13 -2.81 -24.13
N THR A 236 10.45 -2.79 -24.02
CA THR A 236 11.31 -3.97 -23.97
C THR A 236 11.71 -4.28 -22.53
N LEU A 237 11.69 -5.55 -22.15
CA LEU A 237 12.02 -6.00 -20.79
C LEU A 237 13.54 -6.11 -20.56
N VAL A 238 14.31 -6.55 -21.57
CA VAL A 238 15.76 -6.72 -21.48
C VAL A 238 16.42 -5.62 -22.30
N ARG A 239 17.15 -4.71 -21.65
CA ARG A 239 17.77 -3.55 -22.31
C ARG A 239 19.29 -3.49 -22.13
N ASP A 240 19.82 -4.06 -21.05
CA ASP A 240 21.25 -4.10 -20.77
C ASP A 240 21.99 -4.95 -21.83
N PRO A 241 22.87 -4.33 -22.66
CA PRO A 241 23.61 -5.05 -23.69
C PRO A 241 24.54 -6.13 -23.13
N GLU A 242 25.08 -5.96 -21.91
CA GLU A 242 25.95 -6.95 -21.28
C GLU A 242 25.17 -8.20 -20.81
N ARG A 243 23.84 -8.10 -20.73
CA ARG A 243 22.94 -9.14 -20.20
C ARG A 243 21.83 -9.51 -21.18
N MET A 244 22.00 -9.17 -22.46
CA MET A 244 21.00 -9.43 -23.48
C MET A 244 20.69 -10.93 -23.58
N ILE A 245 19.42 -11.28 -23.37
CA ILE A 245 18.92 -12.65 -23.54
C ILE A 245 18.78 -12.94 -25.04
N HIS A 246 19.24 -14.11 -25.49
CA HIS A 246 19.18 -14.49 -26.91
C HIS A 246 17.75 -14.38 -27.46
N GLY A 247 17.58 -13.53 -28.47
CA GLY A 247 16.29 -13.27 -29.12
C GLY A 247 15.37 -12.31 -28.37
N ALA A 248 15.84 -11.62 -27.33
CA ALA A 248 15.11 -10.56 -26.62
C ALA A 248 15.34 -9.16 -27.20
N GLU A 249 16.42 -8.95 -27.96
CA GLU A 249 16.79 -7.65 -28.52
C GLU A 249 15.65 -7.08 -29.37
N GLY A 250 15.17 -5.89 -28.98
CA GLY A 250 14.07 -5.18 -29.65
C GLY A 250 12.69 -5.84 -29.53
N VAL A 251 12.55 -6.95 -28.81
CA VAL A 251 11.27 -7.64 -28.64
C VAL A 251 10.43 -6.91 -27.58
N THR A 252 9.40 -6.21 -28.04
CA THR A 252 8.45 -5.56 -27.13
C THR A 252 7.61 -6.59 -26.39
N VAL A 253 7.12 -6.24 -25.20
CA VAL A 253 6.25 -7.14 -24.43
C VAL A 253 4.96 -7.47 -25.18
N GLY A 254 4.41 -6.53 -25.94
CA GLY A 254 3.22 -6.75 -26.76
C GLY A 254 3.45 -7.83 -27.83
N GLU A 255 4.56 -7.76 -28.55
CA GLU A 255 4.92 -8.76 -29.57
C GLU A 255 5.27 -10.11 -28.95
N LEU A 256 5.93 -10.12 -27.78
CA LEU A 256 6.16 -11.34 -27.01
C LEU A 256 4.83 -12.03 -26.66
N LEU A 257 3.86 -11.30 -26.11
CA LEU A 257 2.55 -11.84 -25.73
C LEU A 257 1.75 -12.33 -26.95
N LYS A 258 1.75 -11.59 -28.06
CA LYS A 258 1.16 -12.04 -29.33
C LYS A 258 1.80 -13.34 -29.81
N ARG A 259 3.14 -13.43 -29.82
CA ARG A 259 3.88 -14.63 -30.20
C ARG A 259 3.46 -15.84 -29.35
N LYS A 260 3.39 -15.69 -28.02
CA LYS A 260 2.94 -16.76 -27.12
C LYS A 260 1.50 -17.19 -27.42
N ALA A 261 0.60 -16.25 -27.68
CA ALA A 261 -0.77 -16.56 -28.04
C ALA A 261 -0.87 -17.31 -29.40
N GLU A 262 -0.02 -16.97 -30.36
CA GLU A 262 0.09 -17.68 -31.64
C GLU A 262 0.63 -19.11 -31.50
N GLU A 263 1.53 -19.34 -30.54
CA GLU A 263 2.04 -20.67 -30.16
C GLU A 263 0.99 -21.54 -29.44
N GLY A 264 -0.20 -21.00 -29.13
CA GLY A 264 -1.28 -21.71 -28.47
C GLY A 264 -1.37 -21.51 -26.95
N VAL A 265 -0.55 -20.61 -26.38
CA VAL A 265 -0.65 -20.22 -24.97
C VAL A 265 -1.90 -19.37 -24.75
N THR A 266 -2.64 -19.62 -23.67
CA THR A 266 -3.79 -18.79 -23.29
C THR A 266 -3.29 -17.48 -22.67
N VAL A 267 -3.28 -16.40 -23.46
CA VAL A 267 -2.82 -15.09 -22.98
C VAL A 267 -4.02 -14.19 -22.66
N LEU A 268 -4.16 -13.84 -21.37
CA LEU A 268 -5.23 -12.98 -20.86
C LEU A 268 -4.63 -11.71 -20.26
N VAL A 269 -5.13 -10.55 -20.66
CA VAL A 269 -4.65 -9.25 -20.19
C VAL A 269 -5.83 -8.45 -19.64
N MET A 270 -5.74 -8.02 -18.39
CA MET A 270 -6.72 -7.22 -17.69
C MET A 270 -6.04 -5.93 -17.24
N VAL A 271 -6.26 -4.83 -17.97
CA VAL A 271 -5.71 -3.51 -17.66
C VAL A 271 -6.80 -2.66 -17.02
N TRP A 272 -6.47 -1.84 -16.02
CA TRP A 272 -7.42 -0.85 -15.50
C TRP A 272 -7.94 0.06 -16.63
N GLN A 273 -9.24 0.34 -16.63
CA GLN A 273 -9.85 1.32 -17.53
C GLN A 273 -9.77 2.72 -16.94
N ASP A 274 -8.93 3.59 -17.52
CA ASP A 274 -8.91 5.01 -17.22
C ASP A 274 -10.10 5.67 -17.92
N LEU A 275 -11.19 5.89 -17.20
CA LEU A 275 -12.42 6.50 -17.74
C LEU A 275 -12.23 7.95 -18.20
N THR A 276 -11.08 8.58 -17.91
CA THR A 276 -10.73 9.91 -18.40
C THR A 276 -10.03 9.89 -19.77
N SER A 277 -9.57 8.72 -20.21
CA SER A 277 -9.15 8.45 -21.59
C SER A 277 -10.41 8.42 -22.47
N ILE A 278 -10.78 9.56 -23.07
CA ILE A 278 -11.84 9.61 -24.08
C ILE A 278 -11.24 10.02 -25.43
N SER A 279 -11.12 9.03 -26.30
CA SER A 279 -10.56 9.05 -27.66
C SER A 279 -11.00 10.18 -28.63
N PHE A 280 -12.07 10.94 -28.36
CA PHE A 280 -12.51 12.03 -29.26
C PHE A 280 -11.72 13.35 -29.11
N LEU A 281 -10.98 13.53 -28.01
CA LEU A 281 -10.31 14.80 -27.70
C LEU A 281 -8.77 14.78 -27.79
N GLY A 282 -8.15 13.64 -28.11
CA GLY A 282 -6.69 13.55 -28.23
C GLY A 282 -5.93 13.77 -26.92
N ASN A 283 -6.61 13.70 -25.77
CA ASN A 283 -5.98 13.73 -24.45
C ASN A 283 -5.56 12.29 -24.08
N ALA A 284 -4.26 12.08 -23.82
CA ALA A 284 -3.85 11.00 -22.93
C ALA A 284 -4.53 11.28 -21.57
N GLY A 285 -5.23 10.30 -21.00
CA GLY A 285 -6.04 10.48 -19.77
C GLY A 285 -5.33 11.25 -18.66
N LEU A 286 -6.10 11.77 -17.69
CA LEU A 286 -5.57 12.56 -16.56
C LEU A 286 -4.47 11.82 -15.78
N MET A 287 -4.47 10.48 -15.83
CA MET A 287 -3.52 9.61 -15.14
C MET A 287 -2.41 9.04 -16.05
N LYS A 288 -2.33 9.47 -17.31
CA LYS A 288 -1.30 9.08 -18.30
C LYS A 288 -1.07 7.55 -18.41
N THR A 289 -2.14 6.76 -18.34
CA THR A 289 -2.09 5.32 -18.60
C THR A 289 -2.00 5.01 -20.10
N HIS A 290 -1.74 3.74 -20.45
CA HIS A 290 -1.66 3.25 -21.84
C HIS A 290 -2.74 2.19 -22.11
N ASP A 291 -3.88 2.28 -21.41
CA ASP A 291 -4.91 1.25 -21.38
C ASP A 291 -5.60 1.11 -22.73
N GLU A 292 -6.08 2.21 -23.32
CA GLU A 292 -6.69 2.23 -24.65
C GLU A 292 -5.72 1.78 -25.75
N GLU A 293 -4.47 2.25 -25.73
CA GLU A 293 -3.45 1.85 -26.71
C GLU A 293 -3.14 0.37 -26.63
N THR A 294 -3.06 -0.18 -25.42
CA THR A 294 -2.84 -1.60 -25.20
C THR A 294 -4.02 -2.44 -25.66
N PHE A 295 -5.25 -2.02 -25.36
CA PHE A 295 -6.44 -2.70 -25.85
C PHE A 295 -6.48 -2.73 -27.39
N LYS A 296 -6.25 -1.59 -28.05
CA LYS A 296 -6.19 -1.48 -29.52
C LYS A 296 -5.06 -2.31 -30.11
N PHE A 297 -3.89 -2.37 -29.46
CA PHE A 297 -2.76 -3.15 -29.95
C PHE A 297 -3.05 -4.65 -30.02
N PHE A 298 -3.84 -5.19 -29.09
CA PHE A 298 -4.22 -6.61 -29.08
C PHE A 298 -5.47 -6.93 -29.90
N GLU A 299 -6.19 -5.92 -30.39
CA GLU A 299 -7.37 -6.11 -31.24
C GLU A 299 -7.02 -6.95 -32.48
N GLY A 300 -7.85 -7.96 -32.77
CA GLY A 300 -7.64 -8.89 -33.88
C GLY A 300 -6.53 -9.94 -33.67
N SER A 301 -5.82 -9.91 -32.55
CA SER A 301 -4.84 -10.94 -32.18
C SER A 301 -5.48 -12.08 -31.37
N LYS A 302 -4.71 -13.14 -31.06
CA LYS A 302 -5.12 -14.21 -30.14
C LYS A 302 -4.98 -13.86 -28.66
N VAL A 303 -4.41 -12.69 -28.33
CA VAL A 303 -4.36 -12.18 -26.95
C VAL A 303 -5.74 -11.65 -26.58
N ARG A 304 -6.28 -12.07 -25.44
CA ARG A 304 -7.58 -11.61 -24.95
C ARG A 304 -7.36 -10.51 -23.94
N CYS A 305 -7.58 -9.27 -24.38
CA CYS A 305 -7.42 -8.08 -23.55
C CYS A 305 -8.79 -7.45 -23.29
N PHE A 306 -9.03 -6.95 -22.07
CA PHE A 306 -10.14 -6.04 -21.82
C PHE A 306 -9.76 -4.93 -20.84
N LEU A 307 -10.48 -3.81 -20.98
CA LEU A 307 -10.40 -2.67 -20.08
C LEU A 307 -11.30 -2.92 -18.88
N CYS A 308 -10.71 -2.97 -17.69
CA CYS A 308 -11.37 -3.35 -16.45
C CYS A 308 -11.75 -2.08 -15.66
N PRO A 309 -13.04 -1.66 -15.67
CA PRO A 309 -13.48 -0.52 -14.89
C PRO A 309 -13.50 -0.84 -13.40
N ARG A 310 -13.15 0.15 -12.58
CA ARG A 310 -13.32 0.08 -11.13
C ARG A 310 -14.63 0.75 -10.73
N HIS A 311 -15.58 -0.04 -10.27
CA HIS A 311 -16.85 0.47 -9.73
C HIS A 311 -16.76 0.50 -8.20
N ALA A 312 -16.29 1.62 -7.64
CA ALA A 312 -16.42 1.84 -6.21
C ALA A 312 -17.90 2.05 -5.84
N ASP A 313 -18.33 1.39 -4.76
CA ASP A 313 -19.65 1.45 -4.11
C ASP A 313 -20.81 2.09 -4.92
N MET A 314 -21.71 1.25 -5.44
CA MET A 314 -22.88 1.63 -6.24
C MET A 314 -24.02 2.31 -5.45
N SER A 315 -23.84 2.67 -4.18
CA SER A 315 -24.89 3.29 -3.35
C SER A 315 -24.66 4.78 -3.03
N LEU A 316 -23.62 5.40 -3.60
CA LEU A 316 -23.33 6.83 -3.49
C LEU A 316 -24.34 7.67 -4.29
N THR A 317 -24.50 8.96 -3.96
CA THR A 317 -25.40 9.83 -4.73
C THR A 317 -24.96 9.86 -6.21
N ALA A 318 -25.88 10.06 -7.16
CA ALA A 318 -25.55 10.05 -8.58
C ALA A 318 -24.40 11.04 -8.95
N VAL A 319 -24.27 12.15 -8.23
CA VAL A 319 -23.17 13.12 -8.38
C VAL A 319 -21.85 12.54 -7.86
N GLN A 320 -21.85 11.95 -6.66
CA GLN A 320 -20.68 11.27 -6.09
C GLN A 320 -20.27 10.04 -6.90
N GLN A 321 -21.21 9.33 -7.54
CA GLN A 321 -20.89 8.21 -8.43
C GLN A 321 -20.16 8.67 -9.68
N VAL A 322 -20.58 9.77 -10.31
CA VAL A 322 -19.91 10.29 -11.51
C VAL A 322 -18.51 10.81 -11.18
N GLU A 323 -18.33 11.46 -10.02
CA GLU A 323 -17.01 11.88 -9.54
C GLU A 323 -16.14 10.65 -9.18
N LEU A 324 -16.64 9.68 -8.39
CA LEU A 324 -15.83 8.58 -7.86
C LEU A 324 -15.60 7.39 -8.81
N THR A 325 -16.50 7.11 -9.75
CA THR A 325 -16.27 6.06 -10.77
C THR A 325 -15.09 6.40 -11.67
N THR A 326 -14.78 7.69 -11.86
CA THR A 326 -13.59 8.15 -12.59
C THR A 326 -12.32 8.19 -11.76
N GLU A 327 -12.34 7.86 -10.46
CA GLU A 327 -11.26 8.22 -9.53
C GLU A 327 -10.55 7.03 -8.85
N PHE A 328 -11.20 5.90 -8.58
CA PHE A 328 -10.54 4.72 -8.01
C PHE A 328 -10.07 3.75 -9.09
N THR A 329 -9.01 3.00 -8.79
CA THR A 329 -8.30 2.21 -9.80
C THR A 329 -8.21 0.72 -9.46
N HIS A 330 -7.95 -0.09 -10.48
CA HIS A 330 -7.38 -1.41 -10.26
C HIS A 330 -5.86 -1.29 -10.22
N HIS A 331 -5.29 -1.27 -9.02
CA HIS A 331 -3.88 -0.94 -8.82
C HIS A 331 -2.94 -2.16 -8.66
N GLN A 332 -3.50 -3.38 -8.73
CA GLN A 332 -2.74 -4.64 -8.71
C GLN A 332 -1.81 -4.75 -9.92
N LYS A 333 -0.51 -4.98 -9.68
CA LYS A 333 0.47 -5.39 -10.69
C LYS A 333 0.80 -6.87 -10.50
N ALA A 334 0.34 -7.72 -11.41
CA ALA A 334 0.52 -9.15 -11.30
C ALA A 334 0.69 -9.85 -12.65
N VAL A 335 1.62 -10.79 -12.73
CA VAL A 335 1.74 -11.73 -13.85
C VAL A 335 1.74 -13.15 -13.32
N THR A 336 0.82 -13.99 -13.78
CA THR A 336 0.79 -15.42 -13.41
C THR A 336 0.86 -16.30 -14.64
N LEU A 337 1.72 -17.29 -14.63
CA LEU A 337 2.02 -18.15 -15.78
C LEU A 337 2.52 -19.53 -15.33
N ASP A 338 2.65 -20.45 -16.28
CA ASP A 338 3.32 -21.72 -16.06
C ASP A 338 4.81 -21.67 -16.47
N VAL A 339 5.70 -22.22 -15.63
CA VAL A 339 7.14 -22.40 -15.95
C VAL A 339 7.53 -23.88 -15.87
N ALA A 340 8.60 -24.27 -16.55
CA ALA A 340 9.16 -25.61 -16.40
C ALA A 340 9.67 -25.86 -14.97
N THR A 341 9.47 -27.07 -14.45
CA THR A 341 10.12 -27.51 -13.22
C THR A 341 11.63 -27.64 -13.42
N ALA A 342 12.41 -27.50 -12.33
CA ALA A 342 13.87 -27.55 -12.41
C ALA A 342 14.43 -28.88 -12.97
N ASP A 343 13.69 -29.98 -12.80
CA ASP A 343 14.02 -31.30 -13.35
C ASP A 343 13.53 -31.52 -14.80
N GLY A 344 12.78 -30.56 -15.35
CA GLY A 344 12.18 -30.61 -16.68
C GLY A 344 11.05 -31.62 -16.85
N ALA A 345 10.60 -32.29 -15.77
CA ALA A 345 9.61 -33.35 -15.82
C ALA A 345 8.16 -32.84 -15.91
N GLY A 346 7.92 -31.58 -15.58
CA GLY A 346 6.59 -30.98 -15.59
C GLY A 346 6.64 -29.46 -15.64
N ARG A 347 5.50 -28.84 -15.32
CA ARG A 347 5.36 -27.39 -15.24
C ARG A 347 4.59 -27.03 -13.97
N HIS A 348 4.87 -25.87 -13.40
CA HIS A 348 4.21 -25.38 -12.20
C HIS A 348 3.83 -23.91 -12.35
N VAL A 349 2.91 -23.46 -11.48
CA VAL A 349 2.42 -22.08 -11.47
C VAL A 349 3.42 -21.17 -10.75
N VAL A 350 3.71 -20.03 -11.36
CA VAL A 350 4.52 -18.94 -10.79
C VAL A 350 3.78 -17.62 -10.94
N SER A 351 3.88 -16.78 -9.92
CA SER A 351 3.26 -15.44 -9.92
C SER A 351 4.25 -14.35 -9.54
N PHE A 352 4.26 -13.26 -10.30
CA PHE A 352 4.96 -12.03 -10.01
C PHE A 352 3.96 -11.02 -9.44
N ILE A 353 4.27 -10.39 -8.30
CA ILE A 353 3.48 -9.30 -7.71
C ILE A 353 4.39 -8.26 -7.06
N GLY A 354 3.98 -6.99 -7.05
CA GLY A 354 4.76 -5.90 -6.45
C GLY A 354 4.31 -4.50 -6.88
N GLY A 355 5.24 -3.54 -6.85
CA GLY A 355 5.00 -2.15 -7.23
C GLY A 355 5.24 -1.83 -8.71
N ILE A 356 6.01 -2.66 -9.41
CA ILE A 356 6.41 -2.43 -10.82
C ILE A 356 5.33 -2.90 -11.81
N ASP A 357 4.71 -1.95 -12.53
CA ASP A 357 3.87 -2.21 -13.71
C ASP A 357 4.73 -2.55 -14.95
N ILE A 358 4.15 -3.25 -15.93
CA ILE A 358 4.79 -3.47 -17.24
C ILE A 358 4.51 -2.27 -18.15
N CYS A 359 5.01 -1.09 -17.77
CA CYS A 359 4.80 0.14 -18.52
C CYS A 359 6.04 1.05 -18.56
N GLY A 360 5.93 2.18 -19.26
CA GLY A 360 7.05 3.10 -19.46
C GLY A 360 7.53 3.78 -18.16
N GLY A 361 8.82 4.11 -18.12
CA GLY A 361 9.52 4.77 -17.03
C GLY A 361 9.83 3.88 -15.82
N ARG A 362 9.48 2.59 -15.87
CA ARG A 362 9.72 1.63 -14.78
C ARG A 362 11.06 0.88 -14.93
N TYR A 363 11.66 0.90 -16.12
CA TYR A 363 12.99 0.33 -16.30
C TYR A 363 14.02 1.21 -15.61
N ASP A 364 14.65 0.68 -14.57
CA ASP A 364 15.76 1.31 -13.89
C ASP A 364 16.68 0.30 -13.23
N ASP A 365 17.92 0.73 -13.02
CA ASP A 365 18.98 0.01 -12.31
C ASP A 365 19.38 0.73 -11.01
N GLU A 366 20.34 0.18 -10.27
CA GLU A 366 20.77 0.71 -8.97
C GLU A 366 21.41 2.10 -9.04
N LYS A 367 21.84 2.54 -10.23
CA LYS A 367 22.54 3.83 -10.38
C LYS A 367 21.56 4.98 -10.48
N HIS A 368 20.32 4.70 -10.86
CA HIS A 368 19.27 5.69 -10.98
C HIS A 368 19.72 6.95 -11.74
N THR A 369 20.29 6.73 -12.93
CA THR A 369 20.92 7.80 -13.73
C THR A 369 19.95 8.95 -14.02
N LEU A 370 20.40 10.19 -13.92
CA LEU A 370 19.58 11.36 -14.25
C LEU A 370 19.76 11.82 -15.70
N PHE A 371 20.99 11.73 -16.21
CA PHE A 371 21.37 12.29 -17.51
C PHE A 371 22.32 11.43 -18.33
N HIS A 372 23.00 10.46 -17.73
CA HIS A 372 23.83 9.51 -18.47
C HIS A 372 22.94 8.55 -19.25
N ASP A 373 23.38 8.17 -20.46
CA ASP A 373 22.74 7.14 -21.30
C ASP A 373 21.27 7.41 -21.69
N LEU A 374 20.82 8.67 -21.66
CA LEU A 374 19.43 9.03 -21.99
C LEU A 374 19.03 8.69 -23.44
N ASP A 375 19.98 8.73 -24.37
CA ASP A 375 19.78 8.41 -25.80
C ASP A 375 20.04 6.95 -26.15
N THR A 376 20.26 6.08 -25.15
CA THR A 376 20.37 4.63 -25.31
C THR A 376 19.19 3.92 -24.64
N THR A 377 19.37 3.42 -23.42
CA THR A 377 18.40 2.64 -22.64
C THR A 377 17.05 3.35 -22.46
N TYR A 378 17.08 4.68 -22.39
CA TYR A 378 15.91 5.52 -22.10
C TYR A 378 15.40 6.30 -23.32
N GLN A 379 15.94 6.10 -24.52
CA GLN A 379 15.58 6.89 -25.71
C GLN A 379 14.08 6.86 -26.02
N HIS A 380 13.46 5.69 -25.82
CA HIS A 380 12.04 5.44 -26.04
C HIS A 380 11.25 5.30 -24.72
N ASP A 381 11.88 5.69 -23.61
CA ASP A 381 11.33 5.48 -22.26
C ASP A 381 11.72 6.62 -21.28
N PHE A 382 12.00 7.81 -21.81
CA PHE A 382 12.29 8.99 -21.01
C PHE A 382 11.02 9.43 -20.28
N MET A 383 11.03 9.37 -18.96
CA MET A 383 9.91 9.80 -18.11
C MET A 383 10.36 10.92 -17.16
N GLN A 384 9.55 11.98 -17.10
CA GLN A 384 9.70 13.07 -16.15
C GLN A 384 8.34 13.77 -16.02
N ASN A 385 7.59 13.46 -14.97
CA ASN A 385 6.21 13.93 -14.80
C ASN A 385 6.07 15.17 -13.90
N ASN A 386 7.19 15.65 -13.33
CA ASN A 386 7.18 16.75 -12.37
C ASN A 386 7.36 18.14 -13.00
N PHE A 387 7.65 18.18 -14.31
CA PHE A 387 7.82 19.42 -15.04
C PHE A 387 6.90 19.46 -16.26
N SER A 388 6.26 20.60 -16.48
CA SER A 388 5.51 20.85 -17.71
C SER A 388 6.45 20.76 -18.92
N HIS A 389 6.00 20.09 -19.97
CA HIS A 389 6.72 19.92 -21.24
C HIS A 389 8.05 19.15 -21.19
N ALA A 390 8.35 18.42 -20.10
CA ALA A 390 9.55 17.59 -20.07
C ALA A 390 9.54 16.49 -21.14
N ASN A 391 10.66 16.38 -21.86
CA ASN A 391 10.89 15.36 -22.88
C ASN A 391 12.38 15.29 -23.24
N LEU A 392 12.78 14.24 -23.94
CA LEU A 392 14.18 14.01 -24.30
C LEU A 392 14.78 15.13 -25.18
N GLN A 393 13.99 15.87 -25.98
CA GLN A 393 14.51 16.99 -26.79
C GLN A 393 15.02 18.15 -25.92
N HIS A 394 14.52 18.26 -24.69
CA HIS A 394 14.92 19.27 -23.71
C HIS A 394 15.93 18.72 -22.69
N GLY A 395 16.23 17.41 -22.74
CA GLY A 395 17.23 16.73 -21.90
C GLY A 395 16.74 16.35 -20.51
N GLY A 396 17.66 15.86 -19.67
CA GLY A 396 17.34 15.49 -18.30
C GLY A 396 17.11 16.68 -17.34
N PRO A 397 16.88 16.40 -16.05
CA PRO A 397 16.93 15.05 -15.47
C PRO A 397 15.67 14.25 -15.84
N ARG A 398 15.83 12.98 -16.23
CA ARG A 398 14.69 12.05 -16.13
C ARG A 398 14.32 11.87 -14.66
N GLU A 399 13.18 11.26 -14.38
CA GLU A 399 12.81 10.80 -13.06
C GLU A 399 13.22 9.33 -12.89
N PRO A 400 14.22 9.01 -12.05
CA PRO A 400 14.54 7.64 -11.70
C PRO A 400 13.44 6.94 -10.92
N TRP A 401 13.38 5.62 -11.03
CA TRP A 401 12.30 4.79 -10.50
C TRP A 401 12.85 3.71 -9.58
N HIS A 402 12.79 3.95 -8.28
CA HIS A 402 13.13 2.98 -7.25
C HIS A 402 11.88 2.23 -6.78
N ASP A 403 11.91 0.90 -6.86
CA ASP A 403 10.72 0.08 -6.62
C ASP A 403 11.07 -1.35 -6.16
N ALA A 404 10.06 -2.09 -5.68
CA ALA A 404 10.18 -3.44 -5.17
C ALA A 404 9.15 -4.38 -5.81
N HIS A 405 9.57 -5.61 -6.09
CA HIS A 405 8.70 -6.64 -6.65
C HIS A 405 9.04 -8.02 -6.09
N SER A 406 8.22 -9.03 -6.37
CA SER A 406 8.47 -10.40 -5.94
C SER A 406 7.99 -11.43 -6.95
N ARG A 407 8.68 -12.57 -7.00
CA ARG A 407 8.21 -13.80 -7.64
C ARG A 407 7.89 -14.82 -6.57
N LEU A 408 6.72 -15.43 -6.67
CA LEU A 408 6.18 -16.42 -5.74
C LEU A 408 6.05 -17.77 -6.45
N GLU A 409 6.50 -18.83 -5.78
CA GLU A 409 6.34 -20.22 -6.22
C GLU A 409 5.73 -21.08 -5.11
N GLY A 410 5.09 -22.18 -5.49
CA GLY A 410 4.32 -23.03 -4.57
C GLY A 410 2.87 -22.55 -4.42
N GLN A 411 2.19 -22.95 -3.34
CA GLN A 411 0.76 -22.67 -3.17
C GLN A 411 0.43 -21.16 -3.13
N ALA A 412 1.37 -20.30 -2.76
CA ALA A 412 1.13 -18.85 -2.77
C ALA A 412 0.93 -18.30 -4.19
N ALA A 413 1.56 -18.90 -5.22
CA ALA A 413 1.32 -18.53 -6.62
C ALA A 413 -0.13 -18.85 -7.04
N TRP A 414 -0.70 -19.94 -6.51
CA TRP A 414 -2.10 -20.30 -6.75
C TRP A 414 -3.08 -19.32 -6.11
N ASP A 415 -2.74 -18.73 -4.96
CA ASP A 415 -3.59 -17.69 -4.34
C ASP A 415 -3.65 -16.43 -5.23
N VAL A 416 -2.52 -16.04 -5.84
CA VAL A 416 -2.48 -14.93 -6.82
C VAL A 416 -3.26 -15.29 -8.10
N LEU A 417 -3.11 -16.52 -8.60
CA LEU A 417 -3.90 -17.03 -9.72
C LEU A 417 -5.41 -16.95 -9.42
N THR A 418 -5.82 -17.43 -8.24
CA THR A 418 -7.21 -17.41 -7.78
C THR A 418 -7.76 -15.98 -7.76
N ASN A 419 -6.98 -15.01 -7.27
CA ASN A 419 -7.36 -13.60 -7.34
C ASN A 419 -7.60 -13.12 -8.78
N PHE A 420 -6.71 -13.46 -9.72
CA PHE A 420 -6.91 -13.10 -11.13
C PHE A 420 -8.18 -13.73 -11.69
N GLU A 421 -8.40 -15.03 -11.48
CA GLU A 421 -9.57 -15.75 -11.99
C GLU A 421 -10.88 -15.21 -11.42
N GLN A 422 -10.91 -14.87 -10.13
CA GLN A 422 -12.07 -14.27 -9.47
C GLN A 422 -12.44 -12.93 -10.11
N ARG A 423 -11.45 -12.08 -10.39
CA ARG A 423 -11.65 -10.80 -11.07
C ARG A 423 -12.09 -10.98 -12.52
N TRP A 424 -11.44 -11.89 -13.24
CA TRP A 424 -11.80 -12.21 -14.62
C TRP A 424 -13.26 -12.67 -14.72
N LYS A 425 -13.68 -13.63 -13.89
CA LYS A 425 -15.06 -14.12 -13.85
C LYS A 425 -16.07 -13.03 -13.50
N LYS A 426 -15.66 -12.05 -12.69
CA LYS A 426 -16.54 -10.96 -12.25
C LYS A 426 -16.71 -9.85 -13.29
N GLN A 427 -15.60 -9.45 -13.94
CA GLN A 427 -15.53 -8.17 -14.66
C GLN A 427 -15.27 -8.33 -16.16
N ALA A 428 -14.82 -9.50 -16.63
CA ALA A 428 -14.60 -9.69 -18.06
C ALA A 428 -15.94 -9.61 -18.84
N PRO A 429 -15.94 -9.09 -20.07
CA PRO A 429 -17.08 -9.15 -20.97
C PRO A 429 -17.59 -10.58 -21.19
N ARG A 430 -18.89 -10.73 -21.51
CA ARG A 430 -19.57 -12.03 -21.63
C ARG A 430 -18.91 -13.01 -22.60
N ASP A 431 -18.34 -12.50 -23.68
CA ASP A 431 -17.60 -13.26 -24.69
C ASP A 431 -16.26 -13.80 -24.17
N LEU A 432 -15.72 -13.23 -23.09
CA LEU A 432 -14.48 -13.65 -22.44
C LEU A 432 -14.68 -14.54 -21.19
N HIS A 433 -15.92 -14.79 -20.75
CA HIS A 433 -16.16 -15.55 -19.50
C HIS A 433 -15.57 -16.97 -19.51
N ASN A 434 -15.51 -17.63 -20.67
CA ASN A 434 -15.09 -19.04 -20.79
C ASN A 434 -13.66 -19.18 -21.36
N THR A 435 -12.79 -18.18 -21.16
CA THR A 435 -11.45 -18.17 -21.76
C THR A 435 -10.33 -18.52 -20.79
N LEU A 436 -10.66 -18.74 -19.52
CA LEU A 436 -9.70 -19.24 -18.53
C LEU A 436 -9.24 -20.64 -18.91
N PHE A 437 -7.93 -20.86 -18.81
CA PHE A 437 -7.31 -22.18 -18.93
C PHE A 437 -7.69 -23.05 -17.72
N ASP A 438 -7.87 -24.36 -17.94
CA ASP A 438 -8.14 -25.33 -16.89
C ASP A 438 -6.84 -25.70 -16.14
N VAL A 439 -6.48 -24.85 -15.18
CA VAL A 439 -5.31 -25.02 -14.31
C VAL A 439 -5.71 -25.87 -13.08
N THR A 440 -5.09 -27.04 -12.91
CA THR A 440 -5.38 -27.96 -11.80
C THR A 440 -4.08 -28.44 -11.14
N PRO A 441 -4.07 -28.73 -9.82
CA PRO A 441 -2.87 -29.22 -9.12
C PRO A 441 -2.30 -30.52 -9.72
N GLU A 442 -3.13 -31.34 -10.37
CA GLU A 442 -2.69 -32.55 -11.06
C GLU A 442 -1.89 -32.25 -12.33
N LYS A 443 -2.25 -31.19 -13.06
CA LYS A 443 -1.56 -30.75 -14.28
C LYS A 443 -0.33 -29.90 -13.96
N PHE A 444 -0.38 -29.13 -12.88
CA PHE A 444 0.65 -28.20 -12.46
C PHE A 444 1.06 -28.46 -10.99
N PRO A 445 1.69 -29.60 -10.68
CA PRO A 445 2.04 -29.93 -9.31
C PRO A 445 3.00 -28.88 -8.74
N ASN A 446 2.85 -28.57 -7.46
CA ASN A 446 3.83 -27.70 -6.79
C ASN A 446 5.20 -28.37 -6.78
N PRO A 447 6.28 -27.62 -7.04
CA PRO A 447 7.63 -28.15 -6.95
C PRO A 447 7.93 -28.67 -5.53
N THR A 448 8.59 -29.83 -5.43
CA THR A 448 9.08 -30.36 -4.16
C THR A 448 10.44 -29.78 -3.86
N TRP A 449 10.51 -28.85 -2.92
CA TRP A 449 11.78 -28.27 -2.46
C TRP A 449 12.42 -29.17 -1.41
N HIS A 450 13.62 -29.69 -1.71
CA HIS A 450 14.35 -30.57 -0.79
C HIS A 450 15.11 -29.81 0.31
N ASP A 451 15.34 -28.51 0.14
CA ASP A 451 16.08 -27.70 1.09
C ASP A 451 15.14 -26.88 1.99
N ALA A 452 14.97 -27.35 3.23
CA ALA A 452 14.18 -26.66 4.25
C ALA A 452 14.78 -25.30 4.66
N GLN A 453 16.06 -25.03 4.39
CA GLN A 453 16.69 -23.73 4.67
C GLN A 453 16.27 -22.65 3.66
N GLN A 454 15.85 -23.05 2.46
CA GLN A 454 15.38 -22.14 1.41
C GLN A 454 13.87 -21.95 1.40
N SER A 455 13.13 -22.79 2.13
CA SER A 455 11.68 -22.73 2.20
C SER A 455 11.17 -21.43 2.84
N TRP A 456 10.05 -20.93 2.30
CA TRP A 456 9.31 -19.79 2.81
C TRP A 456 7.91 -20.20 3.28
N ASN A 457 7.44 -19.50 4.29
CA ASN A 457 6.02 -19.40 4.59
C ASN A 457 5.52 -18.06 4.05
N VAL A 458 4.43 -18.09 3.28
CA VAL A 458 3.93 -16.95 2.50
C VAL A 458 2.43 -16.86 2.67
N GLN A 459 1.89 -15.66 2.87
CA GLN A 459 0.45 -15.41 2.87
C GLN A 459 0.14 -14.25 1.93
N VAL A 460 -0.84 -14.46 1.05
CA VAL A 460 -1.33 -13.42 0.12
C VAL A 460 -2.41 -12.59 0.82
N PHE A 461 -2.37 -11.28 0.60
CA PHE A 461 -3.30 -10.30 1.16
C PHE A 461 -3.85 -9.42 0.05
N ARG A 462 -5.04 -8.85 0.26
CA ARG A 462 -5.68 -7.94 -0.69
C ARG A 462 -6.35 -6.76 -0.01
N SER A 463 -6.55 -5.72 -0.81
CA SER A 463 -7.58 -4.71 -0.64
C SER A 463 -8.52 -4.89 -1.83
N ILE A 464 -9.71 -5.46 -1.63
CA ILE A 464 -10.66 -5.71 -2.74
C ILE A 464 -12.08 -5.92 -2.19
N ASP A 465 -13.09 -5.71 -3.02
CA ASP A 465 -14.50 -5.91 -2.67
C ASP A 465 -15.22 -6.86 -3.62
N ASP A 466 -16.41 -7.31 -3.21
CA ASP A 466 -17.28 -8.18 -4.02
C ASP A 466 -17.84 -7.52 -5.29
N ALA A 467 -17.62 -6.21 -5.51
CA ALA A 467 -17.85 -5.58 -6.80
C ALA A 467 -16.78 -6.00 -7.82
N SER A 468 -15.58 -6.37 -7.36
CA SER A 468 -14.43 -6.72 -8.20
C SER A 468 -14.15 -8.22 -8.28
N VAL A 469 -14.69 -9.04 -7.37
CA VAL A 469 -14.49 -10.51 -7.37
C VAL A 469 -15.79 -11.29 -7.25
N VAL A 470 -15.75 -12.55 -7.70
CA VAL A 470 -16.74 -13.58 -7.35
C VAL A 470 -16.31 -14.35 -6.09
N ASP A 471 -17.19 -15.23 -5.60
CA ASP A 471 -16.92 -16.22 -4.55
C ASP A 471 -16.59 -15.67 -3.14
N PHE A 472 -16.94 -14.42 -2.86
CA PHE A 472 -17.08 -13.97 -1.47
C PHE A 472 -18.31 -14.62 -0.82
N PRO A 473 -18.20 -15.07 0.45
CA PRO A 473 -19.32 -15.68 1.15
C PRO A 473 -20.44 -14.65 1.37
N SER A 474 -21.69 -15.05 1.14
CA SER A 474 -22.86 -14.21 1.38
C SER A 474 -23.32 -14.16 2.85
N GLY A 475 -22.85 -15.11 3.67
CA GLY A 475 -23.19 -15.21 5.09
C GLY A 475 -22.24 -14.40 5.97
N PRO A 476 -22.74 -13.59 6.93
CA PRO A 476 -21.90 -12.70 7.74
C PRO A 476 -20.93 -13.46 8.65
N ASP A 477 -21.31 -14.63 9.15
CA ASP A 477 -20.42 -15.45 10.00
C ASP A 477 -19.23 -15.98 9.19
N GLN A 478 -19.48 -16.53 8.00
CA GLN A 478 -18.42 -17.02 7.10
C GLN A 478 -17.52 -15.88 6.61
N ALA A 479 -18.11 -14.72 6.28
CA ALA A 479 -17.36 -13.52 5.91
C ALA A 479 -16.42 -13.08 7.04
N SER A 480 -16.94 -13.00 8.28
CA SER A 480 -16.16 -12.63 9.47
C SER A 480 -15.05 -13.65 9.78
N GLU A 481 -15.30 -14.95 9.62
CA GLU A 481 -14.29 -16.00 9.78
C GLU A 481 -13.12 -15.85 8.79
N MET A 482 -13.40 -15.37 7.57
CA MET A 482 -12.41 -15.03 6.54
C MET A 482 -11.83 -13.61 6.69
N GLY A 483 -12.20 -12.86 7.74
CA GLY A 483 -11.74 -11.49 7.96
C GLY A 483 -12.34 -10.45 7.03
N LEU A 484 -13.41 -10.79 6.31
CA LEU A 484 -14.14 -9.88 5.45
C LEU A 484 -15.07 -9.02 6.30
N VAL A 485 -15.20 -7.74 5.93
CA VAL A 485 -16.02 -6.76 6.65
C VAL A 485 -17.10 -6.19 5.75
N SER A 486 -18.23 -5.79 6.33
CA SER A 486 -19.30 -5.14 5.58
C SER A 486 -18.99 -3.66 5.34
N GLY A 487 -18.98 -3.29 4.07
CA GLY A 487 -19.01 -1.92 3.59
C GLY A 487 -20.44 -1.40 3.44
N LYS A 488 -20.59 -0.45 2.52
CA LYS A 488 -21.90 0.08 2.12
C LYS A 488 -22.40 -0.74 0.93
N ASP A 489 -23.27 -1.71 1.19
CA ASP A 489 -23.78 -2.67 0.17
C ASP A 489 -22.71 -3.55 -0.53
N VAL A 490 -21.50 -3.64 0.04
CA VAL A 490 -20.40 -4.48 -0.46
C VAL A 490 -19.71 -5.24 0.67
N THR A 491 -19.15 -6.39 0.37
CA THR A 491 -18.25 -7.17 1.24
C THR A 491 -16.80 -6.83 0.89
N ILE A 492 -15.99 -6.51 1.89
CA ILE A 492 -14.63 -5.96 1.70
C ILE A 492 -13.59 -6.89 2.34
N ASP A 493 -12.52 -7.17 1.59
CA ASP A 493 -11.25 -7.71 2.06
C ASP A 493 -10.28 -6.55 2.32
N GLN A 494 -9.88 -6.38 3.58
CA GLN A 494 -8.89 -5.38 4.04
C GLN A 494 -7.65 -6.08 4.65
N SER A 495 -7.35 -7.31 4.21
CA SER A 495 -6.29 -8.14 4.79
C SER A 495 -4.90 -7.51 4.67
N ILE A 496 -4.65 -6.63 3.69
CA ILE A 496 -3.39 -5.86 3.62
C ILE A 496 -3.24 -4.97 4.85
N HIS A 497 -4.26 -4.17 5.17
CA HIS A 497 -4.21 -3.26 6.33
C HIS A 497 -3.98 -4.04 7.63
N ALA A 498 -4.71 -5.15 7.81
CA ALA A 498 -4.54 -6.05 8.94
C ALA A 498 -3.13 -6.66 9.02
N ALA A 499 -2.55 -7.07 7.89
CA ALA A 499 -1.21 -7.63 7.81
C ALA A 499 -0.13 -6.62 8.24
N TYR A 500 -0.24 -5.36 7.79
CA TYR A 500 0.66 -4.28 8.24
C TYR A 500 0.55 -4.06 9.75
N ILE A 501 -0.66 -3.93 10.30
CA ILE A 501 -0.87 -3.73 11.75
C ILE A 501 -0.22 -4.86 12.55
N GLU A 502 -0.51 -6.12 12.20
CA GLU A 502 -0.03 -7.29 12.92
C GLU A 502 1.49 -7.44 12.81
N ALA A 503 2.09 -7.11 11.66
CA ALA A 503 3.54 -7.09 11.49
C ALA A 503 4.21 -6.01 12.37
N ILE A 504 3.63 -4.81 12.45
CA ILE A 504 4.14 -3.74 13.34
C ILE A 504 3.99 -4.13 14.80
N ARG A 505 2.85 -4.71 15.19
CA ARG A 505 2.58 -5.12 16.58
C ARG A 505 3.54 -6.20 17.07
N ARG A 506 3.92 -7.16 16.21
CA ARG A 506 4.90 -8.20 16.57
C ARG A 506 6.35 -7.72 16.56
N ALA A 507 6.65 -6.63 15.83
CA ALA A 507 8.01 -6.09 15.73
C ALA A 507 8.65 -5.87 17.10
N ARG A 508 9.91 -6.29 17.22
CA ARG A 508 10.70 -6.28 18.45
C ARG A 508 11.92 -5.37 18.36
N ARG A 509 12.52 -5.22 17.17
CA ARG A 509 13.82 -4.57 16.95
C ARG A 509 13.67 -3.36 16.05
N PHE A 510 13.21 -3.54 14.81
CA PHE A 510 13.07 -2.42 13.90
C PHE A 510 12.01 -2.68 12.81
N VAL A 511 11.59 -1.59 12.19
CA VAL A 511 10.77 -1.60 10.97
C VAL A 511 11.45 -0.71 9.93
N TYR A 512 11.63 -1.24 8.72
CA TYR A 512 12.11 -0.51 7.55
C TYR A 512 11.01 -0.49 6.50
N ILE A 513 10.63 0.69 6.02
CA ILE A 513 9.54 0.89 5.07
C ILE A 513 10.06 1.73 3.90
N GLU A 514 9.75 1.30 2.68
CA GLU A 514 9.84 2.13 1.48
C GLU A 514 8.43 2.21 0.90
N ASN A 515 7.86 3.42 0.84
CA ASN A 515 6.50 3.59 0.34
C ASN A 515 6.30 4.91 -0.41
N GLN A 516 5.62 4.84 -1.56
CA GLN A 516 5.22 6.03 -2.34
C GLN A 516 4.41 7.04 -1.52
N TYR A 517 3.54 6.56 -0.62
CA TYR A 517 2.75 7.39 0.27
C TYR A 517 2.87 6.91 1.70
N PHE A 518 2.92 7.85 2.65
CA PHE A 518 2.93 7.53 4.07
C PHE A 518 2.08 8.55 4.84
N PHE A 519 0.79 8.28 4.97
CA PHE A 519 -0.12 9.08 5.79
C PHE A 519 -1.37 8.30 6.20
N GLY A 520 -1.90 8.68 7.36
CA GLY A 520 -3.01 7.96 7.96
C GLY A 520 -3.25 8.31 9.40
N SER A 521 -4.23 7.63 9.99
CA SER A 521 -4.62 7.78 11.38
C SER A 521 -5.15 9.18 11.69
N CYS A 522 -5.93 9.76 10.77
CA CYS A 522 -6.37 11.15 10.84
C CYS A 522 -7.13 11.50 12.12
N ALA A 523 -7.81 10.52 12.74
CA ALA A 523 -8.49 10.71 14.02
C ALA A 523 -7.55 11.16 15.17
N ALA A 524 -6.24 10.98 15.02
CA ALA A 524 -5.21 11.42 15.97
C ALA A 524 -4.40 12.65 15.49
N TRP A 525 -4.71 13.21 14.31
CA TRP A 525 -4.10 14.47 13.85
C TRP A 525 -4.58 15.65 14.69
N LYS A 526 -3.80 16.73 14.72
CA LYS A 526 -4.18 17.97 15.42
C LYS A 526 -5.29 18.74 14.69
N GLU A 527 -5.39 18.56 13.38
CA GLU A 527 -6.36 19.18 12.48
C GLU A 527 -6.77 18.19 11.38
N ASP A 528 -7.87 18.47 10.66
CA ASP A 528 -8.41 17.63 9.57
C ASP A 528 -8.71 16.17 10.00
N GLN A 529 -9.19 16.00 11.23
CA GLN A 529 -9.53 14.68 11.81
C GLN A 529 -10.70 13.98 11.08
N ASP A 530 -11.50 14.74 10.34
CA ASP A 530 -12.65 14.30 9.55
C ASP A 530 -12.31 13.96 8.09
N SER A 531 -11.03 14.00 7.70
CA SER A 531 -10.55 13.69 6.35
C SER A 531 -10.85 12.25 5.88
N GLY A 532 -11.15 11.34 6.80
CA GLY A 532 -11.50 9.95 6.49
C GLY A 532 -10.29 9.05 6.20
N CYS A 533 -9.06 9.52 6.44
CA CYS A 533 -7.84 8.71 6.34
C CYS A 533 -7.62 7.88 7.62
N LEU A 534 -8.47 6.87 7.82
CA LEU A 534 -8.62 6.11 9.06
C LEU A 534 -7.65 4.92 9.21
N ASN A 535 -6.79 4.64 8.23
CA ASN A 535 -5.82 3.55 8.32
C ASN A 535 -4.90 3.74 9.54
N LEU A 536 -4.58 2.65 10.23
CA LEU A 536 -3.87 2.65 11.51
C LEU A 536 -2.34 2.50 11.40
N VAL A 537 -1.78 2.41 10.20
CA VAL A 537 -0.35 2.06 10.04
C VAL A 537 0.58 3.08 10.72
N PRO A 538 0.42 4.41 10.52
CA PRO A 538 1.30 5.39 11.16
C PRO A 538 1.20 5.40 12.68
N ILE A 539 -0.03 5.33 13.24
CA ILE A 539 -0.20 5.36 14.69
C ILE A 539 0.30 4.07 15.35
N GLU A 540 0.16 2.90 14.72
CA GLU A 540 0.70 1.64 15.24
C GLU A 540 2.23 1.69 15.35
N ILE A 541 2.93 2.30 14.39
CA ILE A 541 4.39 2.49 14.45
C ILE A 541 4.76 3.42 15.62
N ALA A 542 4.09 4.57 15.74
CA ALA A 542 4.36 5.52 16.82
C ALA A 542 4.08 4.92 18.21
N LEU A 543 2.99 4.15 18.35
CA LEU A 543 2.65 3.44 19.59
C LEU A 543 3.62 2.30 19.89
N LYS A 544 4.09 1.56 18.87
CA LYS A 544 5.13 0.56 19.03
C LYS A 544 6.40 1.21 19.58
N ILE A 545 6.91 2.28 18.97
CA ILE A 545 8.07 3.03 19.46
C ILE A 545 7.84 3.50 20.90
N ALA A 546 6.72 4.18 21.16
CA ALA A 546 6.39 4.66 22.50
C ALA A 546 6.34 3.53 23.55
N SER A 547 5.86 2.34 23.17
CA SER A 547 5.85 1.18 24.06
C SER A 547 7.27 0.69 24.40
N LYS A 548 8.20 0.72 23.44
CA LYS A 548 9.60 0.29 23.61
C LYS A 548 10.38 1.29 24.45
N ILE A 549 10.18 2.59 24.22
CA ILE A 549 10.74 3.67 25.05
C ILE A 549 10.32 3.51 26.51
N ARG A 550 9.02 3.32 26.78
CA ARG A 550 8.52 3.13 28.16
C ARG A 550 9.07 1.88 28.84
N LYS A 551 9.44 0.85 28.08
CA LYS A 551 10.11 -0.36 28.59
C LYS A 551 11.63 -0.21 28.74
N GLY A 552 12.23 0.86 28.20
CA GLY A 552 13.68 1.00 28.13
C GLY A 552 14.34 0.06 27.11
N GLU A 553 13.59 -0.40 26.11
CA GLU A 553 14.08 -1.31 25.06
C GLU A 553 14.40 -0.53 23.79
N ARG A 554 15.45 -0.96 23.08
CA ARG A 554 15.82 -0.38 21.78
C ARG A 554 14.78 -0.74 20.72
N PHE A 555 14.46 0.23 19.88
CA PHE A 555 13.66 0.05 18.68
C PHE A 555 13.94 1.18 17.68
N ALA A 556 13.88 0.91 16.39
CA ALA A 556 14.00 1.94 15.35
C ALA A 556 12.97 1.75 14.22
N ALA A 557 12.48 2.86 13.69
CA ALA A 557 11.68 2.90 12.47
C ALA A 557 12.37 3.79 11.44
N TYR A 558 12.52 3.25 10.24
CA TYR A 558 13.11 3.89 9.08
C TYR A 558 12.06 3.93 7.98
N ILE A 559 11.67 5.13 7.54
CA ILE A 559 10.61 5.32 6.56
C ILE A 559 11.18 6.11 5.39
N VAL A 560 11.23 5.49 4.21
CA VAL A 560 11.69 6.11 2.97
C VAL A 560 10.47 6.39 2.08
N THR A 561 10.26 7.66 1.74
CA THR A 561 9.20 8.11 0.83
C THR A 561 9.82 8.86 -0.34
N PRO A 562 9.10 9.12 -1.45
CA PRO A 562 9.62 10.05 -2.43
C PRO A 562 9.75 11.45 -1.81
N MET A 563 10.59 12.31 -2.40
CA MET A 563 10.76 13.68 -1.90
C MET A 563 9.43 14.44 -1.96
N TRP A 564 8.67 14.22 -3.04
CA TRP A 564 7.24 14.53 -3.15
C TRP A 564 6.56 13.47 -4.07
N PRO A 565 5.24 13.30 -3.99
CA PRO A 565 4.49 12.46 -4.94
C PRO A 565 4.66 12.89 -6.41
N GLU A 566 4.76 11.94 -7.34
CA GLU A 566 4.89 12.21 -8.77
C GLU A 566 3.83 13.21 -9.27
N GLY A 567 4.30 14.24 -9.98
CA GLY A 567 3.48 15.32 -10.50
C GLY A 567 4.13 16.69 -10.25
N GLU A 568 3.56 17.74 -10.83
CA GLU A 568 4.06 19.10 -10.59
C GLU A 568 3.98 19.45 -9.10
N PRO A 569 5.11 19.75 -8.43
CA PRO A 569 5.15 19.76 -6.97
C PRO A 569 4.40 20.94 -6.35
N GLU A 570 4.20 22.03 -7.10
CA GLU A 570 3.34 23.16 -6.73
C GLU A 570 1.85 22.87 -6.93
N GLY A 571 1.49 21.80 -7.65
CA GLY A 571 0.11 21.45 -7.97
C GLY A 571 -0.71 21.10 -6.73
N ASP A 572 -2.01 21.41 -6.76
CA ASP A 572 -2.93 21.25 -5.62
C ASP A 572 -2.97 19.82 -5.06
N THR A 573 -2.91 18.80 -5.92
CA THR A 573 -2.89 17.38 -5.53
C THR A 573 -1.64 17.04 -4.74
N VAL A 574 -0.46 17.40 -5.26
CA VAL A 574 0.83 17.11 -4.61
C VAL A 574 0.92 17.86 -3.28
N GLN A 575 0.53 19.14 -3.25
CA GLN A 575 0.52 19.95 -2.04
C GLN A 575 -0.45 19.43 -0.97
N ALA A 576 -1.63 18.93 -1.36
CA ALA A 576 -2.58 18.30 -0.43
C ALA A 576 -2.00 17.02 0.18
N ILE A 577 -1.37 16.17 -0.63
CA ILE A 577 -0.75 14.94 -0.16
C ILE A 577 0.41 15.22 0.79
N LEU A 578 1.27 16.19 0.47
CA LEU A 578 2.36 16.62 1.36
C LEU A 578 1.83 17.12 2.71
N ARG A 579 0.67 17.79 2.73
CA ARG A 579 0.00 18.17 3.99
C ARG A 579 -0.41 16.95 4.82
N TRP A 580 -0.99 15.91 4.20
CA TRP A 580 -1.35 14.68 4.92
C TRP A 580 -0.14 13.96 5.51
N ASN A 581 0.95 13.91 4.75
CA ASN A 581 2.22 13.40 5.24
C ASN A 581 2.72 14.24 6.45
N ARG A 582 2.69 15.57 6.33
CA ARG A 582 3.08 16.51 7.39
C ARG A 582 2.28 16.29 8.69
N LEU A 583 0.96 16.21 8.62
CA LEU A 583 0.09 15.97 9.79
C LEU A 583 0.33 14.60 10.42
N THR A 584 0.61 13.59 9.60
CA THR A 584 0.97 12.25 10.07
C THR A 584 2.30 12.26 10.83
N MET A 585 3.34 12.90 10.27
CA MET A 585 4.64 13.04 10.93
C MET A 585 4.51 13.80 12.26
N GLU A 586 3.73 14.88 12.33
CA GLU A 586 3.47 15.62 13.58
C GLU A 586 2.83 14.74 14.66
N MET A 587 1.82 13.95 14.27
CA MET A 587 1.18 13.00 15.18
C MET A 587 2.20 11.98 15.70
N MET A 588 2.99 11.37 14.82
CA MET A 588 3.96 10.34 15.20
C MET A 588 5.07 10.89 16.11
N TYR A 589 5.72 11.97 15.70
CA TYR A 589 6.79 12.58 16.51
C TYR A 589 6.27 13.12 17.84
N GLY A 590 5.04 13.66 17.88
CA GLY A 590 4.39 14.05 19.13
C GLY A 590 4.18 12.88 20.09
N ILE A 591 3.75 11.71 19.60
CA ILE A 591 3.60 10.50 20.41
C ILE A 591 4.96 10.01 20.94
N VAL A 592 6.00 10.01 20.09
CA VAL A 592 7.35 9.58 20.45
C VAL A 592 7.97 10.52 21.49
N ALA A 593 7.93 11.84 21.25
CA ALA A 593 8.47 12.83 22.17
C ALA A 593 7.79 12.77 23.55
N LYS A 594 6.47 12.59 23.59
CA LYS A 594 5.73 12.38 24.84
C LYS A 594 6.19 11.12 25.58
N ALA A 595 6.49 10.02 24.86
CA ALA A 595 7.01 8.81 25.50
C ALA A 595 8.43 9.01 26.07
N ILE A 596 9.29 9.79 25.40
CA ILE A 596 10.62 10.19 25.90
C ILE A 596 10.48 11.02 27.19
N GLU A 597 9.56 11.98 27.21
CA GLU A 597 9.25 12.76 28.41
C GLU A 597 8.75 11.87 29.55
N GLU A 598 7.74 11.02 29.30
CA GLU A 598 7.17 10.10 30.29
C GLU A 598 8.21 9.13 30.86
N ALA A 599 9.23 8.77 30.08
CA ALA A 599 10.33 7.90 30.50
C ALA A 599 11.48 8.66 31.22
N GLY A 600 11.41 10.00 31.34
CA GLY A 600 12.46 10.80 31.97
C GLY A 600 13.75 10.89 31.15
N LEU A 601 13.64 10.82 29.82
CA LEU A 601 14.75 10.79 28.87
C LEU A 601 15.02 12.14 28.16
N ILE A 602 14.35 13.22 28.57
CA ILE A 602 14.59 14.57 28.05
C ILE A 602 16.08 14.93 28.15
N GLY A 603 16.64 15.44 27.04
CA GLY A 603 18.07 15.78 26.92
C GLY A 603 19.03 14.59 26.86
N LYS A 604 18.52 13.35 26.94
CA LYS A 604 19.31 12.10 26.83
C LYS A 604 18.98 11.31 25.57
N ALA A 605 17.77 11.46 25.05
CA ALA A 605 17.33 10.84 23.82
C ALA A 605 16.58 11.86 22.96
N HIS A 606 16.72 11.75 21.65
CA HIS A 606 16.03 12.55 20.65
C HIS A 606 14.98 11.70 19.91
N PRO A 607 13.84 12.23 19.42
CA PRO A 607 12.90 11.44 18.62
C PRO A 607 13.54 10.71 17.42
N HIS A 608 14.52 11.33 16.75
CA HIS A 608 15.33 10.69 15.70
C HIS A 608 16.16 9.49 16.15
N ASP A 609 16.38 9.28 17.45
CA ASP A 609 17.02 8.05 17.93
C ASP A 609 16.10 6.81 17.77
N TYR A 610 14.83 7.02 17.37
CA TYR A 610 13.79 5.98 17.22
C TYR A 610 12.98 6.05 15.92
N LEU A 611 12.65 7.25 15.40
CA LEU A 611 11.81 7.43 14.21
C LEU A 611 12.53 8.32 13.20
N ASN A 612 12.71 7.84 11.98
CA ASN A 612 13.44 8.56 10.94
C ASN A 612 12.71 8.49 9.60
N PHE A 613 12.60 9.65 8.96
CA PHE A 613 12.05 9.79 7.61
C PHE A 613 13.14 10.20 6.64
N PHE A 614 13.17 9.53 5.50
CA PHE A 614 14.13 9.74 4.42
C PHE A 614 13.42 9.86 3.07
N CYS A 615 14.13 10.41 2.10
CA CYS A 615 13.79 10.29 0.69
C CYS A 615 15.04 9.93 -0.12
N LEU A 616 14.89 9.70 -1.41
CA LEU A 616 16.01 9.41 -2.30
C LEU A 616 16.26 10.55 -3.29
N GLY A 617 17.52 10.77 -3.62
CA GLY A 617 17.92 11.75 -4.64
C GLY A 617 19.24 11.37 -5.28
N ASN A 618 19.49 11.93 -6.46
CA ASN A 618 20.75 11.77 -7.16
C ASN A 618 21.26 13.12 -7.67
N ARG A 619 22.55 13.19 -7.94
CA ARG A 619 23.23 14.34 -8.54
C ARG A 619 24.40 13.84 -9.36
N GLU A 620 24.56 14.37 -10.56
CA GLU A 620 25.51 13.86 -11.53
C GLU A 620 26.31 15.00 -12.17
N THR A 621 27.62 14.88 -12.18
CA THR A 621 28.50 15.72 -12.98
C THR A 621 28.25 15.50 -14.48
N LEU A 622 28.60 16.51 -15.27
CA LEU A 622 28.59 16.36 -16.72
C LEU A 622 29.83 15.58 -17.15
N VAL A 623 29.66 14.50 -17.91
CA VAL A 623 30.78 13.73 -18.46
C VAL A 623 30.85 13.85 -19.99
N ASN A 624 32.05 13.67 -20.54
CA ASN A 624 32.24 13.67 -21.99
C ASN A 624 31.52 12.48 -22.62
N GLY A 625 30.59 12.74 -23.54
CA GLY A 625 29.78 11.70 -24.19
C GLY A 625 28.34 11.65 -23.71
N ASP A 626 27.97 12.43 -22.68
CA ASP A 626 26.57 12.60 -22.28
C ASP A 626 25.72 13.13 -23.44
N TYR A 627 24.47 12.68 -23.48
CA TYR A 627 23.48 13.17 -24.43
C TYR A 627 23.32 14.70 -24.30
N VAL A 628 23.51 15.39 -25.41
CA VAL A 628 23.32 16.84 -25.51
C VAL A 628 21.95 17.10 -26.13
N PRO A 629 20.99 17.65 -25.38
CA PRO A 629 19.67 17.92 -25.92
C PRO A 629 19.71 19.02 -26.99
N PRO A 630 18.91 18.91 -28.07
CA PRO A 630 18.82 19.94 -29.10
C PRO A 630 18.17 21.24 -28.62
N GLU A 631 17.33 21.17 -27.60
CA GLU A 631 16.62 22.30 -27.01
C GLU A 631 16.94 22.43 -25.52
N LYS A 632 16.61 23.58 -24.93
CA LYS A 632 16.75 23.84 -23.49
C LYS A 632 15.39 24.12 -22.87
N PRO A 633 15.16 23.69 -21.62
CA PRO A 633 13.98 24.12 -20.86
C PRO A 633 13.87 25.64 -20.79
N GLN A 634 12.64 26.13 -20.66
CA GLN A 634 12.39 27.57 -20.45
C GLN A 634 13.10 28.07 -19.19
N GLU A 635 13.83 29.17 -19.32
CA GLU A 635 14.58 29.79 -18.21
C GLU A 635 13.63 30.20 -17.06
N GLY A 636 14.09 29.97 -15.83
CA GLY A 636 13.34 30.33 -14.62
C GLY A 636 12.28 29.30 -14.19
N THR A 637 12.14 28.18 -14.91
CA THR A 637 11.28 27.05 -14.51
C THR A 637 12.00 26.07 -13.57
N ASN A 638 11.23 25.24 -12.86
CA ASN A 638 11.75 24.12 -12.07
C ASN A 638 12.66 23.22 -12.92
N TYR A 639 12.23 22.92 -14.15
CA TYR A 639 12.99 22.10 -15.09
C TYR A 639 14.36 22.68 -15.40
N SER A 640 14.41 23.98 -15.75
CA SER A 640 15.69 24.64 -16.02
C SER A 640 16.63 24.64 -14.81
N ARG A 641 16.09 24.84 -13.60
CA ARG A 641 16.88 24.81 -12.36
C ARG A 641 17.43 23.42 -12.06
N ALA A 642 16.59 22.38 -12.12
CA ALA A 642 17.01 21.00 -11.89
C ALA A 642 18.05 20.54 -12.93
N GLN A 643 17.89 20.94 -14.19
CA GLN A 643 18.87 20.66 -15.25
C GLN A 643 20.22 21.38 -14.99
N ILE A 644 20.20 22.66 -14.61
CA ILE A 644 21.42 23.43 -14.30
C ILE A 644 22.13 22.89 -13.07
N ASN A 645 21.37 22.60 -12.00
CA ASN A 645 21.90 22.12 -10.74
C ASN A 645 22.19 20.62 -10.73
N ARG A 646 21.83 19.93 -11.82
CA ARG A 646 22.22 18.56 -12.15
C ARG A 646 21.75 17.52 -11.14
N ARG A 647 20.59 17.76 -10.53
CA ARG A 647 20.04 16.94 -9.45
C ARG A 647 18.54 16.73 -9.62
N PHE A 648 18.06 15.62 -9.09
CA PHE A 648 16.63 15.36 -8.97
C PHE A 648 16.38 14.28 -7.91
N MET A 649 15.13 14.13 -7.48
CA MET A 649 14.76 13.00 -6.62
C MET A 649 14.86 11.69 -7.41
N ILE A 650 15.15 10.60 -6.71
CA ILE A 650 14.86 9.25 -7.19
C ILE A 650 13.46 8.93 -6.67
N TYR A 651 12.54 8.59 -7.57
CA TYR A 651 11.16 8.37 -7.19
C TYR A 651 10.99 7.02 -6.48
N VAL A 652 10.65 7.07 -5.20
CA VAL A 652 10.35 5.89 -4.40
C VAL A 652 8.92 5.46 -4.71
N HIS A 653 8.78 4.51 -5.63
CA HIS A 653 7.50 3.88 -5.96
C HIS A 653 7.31 2.55 -5.22
N ALA A 654 8.30 2.05 -4.49
CA ALA A 654 8.19 0.83 -3.69
C ALA A 654 6.95 0.82 -2.78
N LYS A 655 6.46 -0.39 -2.46
CA LYS A 655 5.49 -0.65 -1.39
C LYS A 655 5.96 -1.83 -0.56
N LEU A 656 6.99 -1.57 0.24
CA LEU A 656 7.79 -2.55 0.96
C LEU A 656 7.76 -2.26 2.47
N MET A 657 7.69 -3.32 3.27
CA MET A 657 8.02 -3.27 4.69
C MET A 657 8.84 -4.49 5.10
N ILE A 658 9.94 -4.26 5.80
CA ILE A 658 10.79 -5.28 6.41
C ILE A 658 10.72 -5.11 7.92
N VAL A 659 10.51 -6.23 8.64
CA VAL A 659 10.41 -6.25 10.09
C VAL A 659 11.45 -7.21 10.64
N ASP A 660 12.29 -6.69 11.53
CA ASP A 660 13.30 -7.44 12.29
C ASP A 660 14.24 -8.32 11.43
N ASP A 661 14.45 -8.00 10.14
CA ASP A 661 15.21 -8.82 9.18
C ASP A 661 14.68 -10.26 8.97
N GLU A 662 13.48 -10.58 9.46
CA GLU A 662 12.91 -11.93 9.41
C GLU A 662 11.58 -12.02 8.64
N TYR A 663 10.85 -10.91 8.50
CA TYR A 663 9.56 -10.85 7.82
C TYR A 663 9.51 -9.68 6.83
N VAL A 664 8.91 -9.91 5.67
CA VAL A 664 8.76 -8.90 4.61
C VAL A 664 7.34 -8.85 4.07
N ILE A 665 6.85 -7.64 3.77
CA ILE A 665 5.64 -7.40 2.98
C ILE A 665 6.04 -6.68 1.69
N VAL A 666 5.63 -7.22 0.54
CA VAL A 666 5.79 -6.59 -0.79
C VAL A 666 4.46 -6.66 -1.54
N GLY A 667 4.07 -5.58 -2.21
CA GLY A 667 2.85 -5.56 -3.00
C GLY A 667 2.66 -4.26 -3.77
N SER A 668 1.40 -3.96 -4.08
CA SER A 668 1.00 -2.74 -4.78
C SER A 668 0.44 -1.64 -3.85
N ALA A 669 0.11 -1.99 -2.60
CA ALA A 669 -0.62 -1.13 -1.68
C ALA A 669 0.25 -0.04 -1.04
N ASN A 670 -0.12 1.21 -1.29
CA ASN A 670 0.46 2.36 -0.63
C ASN A 670 0.01 2.48 0.84
N LEU A 671 0.78 3.18 1.68
CA LEU A 671 0.36 3.48 3.05
C LEU A 671 -0.48 4.76 3.10
N ASN A 672 -1.63 4.67 2.46
CA ASN A 672 -2.70 5.67 2.45
C ASN A 672 -4.08 4.98 2.55
N GLN A 673 -5.15 5.74 2.68
CA GLN A 673 -6.50 5.21 2.75
C GLN A 673 -6.96 4.62 1.41
N ARG A 674 -6.60 5.23 0.27
CA ARG A 674 -6.89 4.68 -1.07
C ARG A 674 -6.52 3.20 -1.22
N SER A 675 -5.34 2.79 -0.76
CA SER A 675 -4.87 1.41 -0.87
C SER A 675 -5.30 0.53 0.32
N LEU A 676 -5.49 1.08 1.52
CA LEU A 676 -5.75 0.28 2.74
C LEU A 676 -7.23 0.14 3.12
N ALA A 677 -8.13 0.87 2.46
CA ALA A 677 -9.57 0.81 2.75
C ALA A 677 -10.27 -0.45 2.25
N GLY A 678 -9.70 -1.19 1.29
CA GLY A 678 -10.33 -2.37 0.69
C GLY A 678 -11.44 -2.08 -0.33
N ASP A 679 -12.20 -0.99 -0.17
CA ASP A 679 -13.31 -0.59 -1.04
C ASP A 679 -12.99 0.60 -1.96
N ARG A 680 -11.75 1.06 -1.97
CA ARG A 680 -11.23 2.13 -2.84
C ARG A 680 -10.50 1.53 -4.04
N ASP A 681 -9.17 1.60 -4.08
CA ASP A 681 -8.37 0.92 -5.10
C ASP A 681 -8.25 -0.57 -4.76
N THR A 682 -8.21 -1.42 -5.80
CA THR A 682 -7.91 -2.84 -5.56
C THR A 682 -6.40 -3.07 -5.52
N GLU A 683 -5.90 -3.73 -4.49
CA GLU A 683 -4.48 -3.97 -4.25
C GLU A 683 -4.20 -5.45 -3.96
N ILE A 684 -2.94 -5.86 -4.11
CA ILE A 684 -2.46 -7.20 -3.74
C ILE A 684 -1.07 -7.09 -3.10
N ALA A 685 -0.81 -7.91 -2.10
CA ALA A 685 0.50 -8.03 -1.45
C ALA A 685 0.73 -9.46 -0.97
N HIS A 686 1.96 -9.79 -0.62
CA HIS A 686 2.28 -10.95 0.19
C HIS A 686 3.03 -10.53 1.44
N GLY A 687 2.86 -11.29 2.51
CA GLY A 687 3.75 -11.30 3.66
C GLY A 687 4.46 -12.64 3.76
N SER A 688 5.76 -12.61 3.98
CA SER A 688 6.57 -13.83 3.95
C SER A 688 7.76 -13.79 4.88
N TYR A 689 8.19 -14.99 5.29
CA TYR A 689 9.37 -15.22 6.11
C TYR A 689 9.94 -16.60 5.82
N GLN A 690 11.22 -16.80 6.16
CA GLN A 690 11.86 -18.10 6.11
C GLN A 690 11.85 -18.73 7.51
N PRO A 691 11.14 -19.87 7.74
CA PRO A 691 11.05 -20.50 9.06
C PRO A 691 12.41 -20.87 9.68
N SER A 692 13.41 -21.13 8.83
CA SER A 692 14.77 -21.49 9.23
C SER A 692 15.67 -20.29 9.54
N HIS A 693 15.21 -19.05 9.30
CA HIS A 693 15.99 -17.82 9.46
C HIS A 693 15.22 -16.77 10.28
N LEU A 694 14.83 -17.15 11.50
CA LEU A 694 14.15 -16.27 12.45
C LEU A 694 15.11 -15.79 13.53
N ASN A 695 14.85 -14.62 14.10
CA ASN A 695 15.60 -14.16 15.27
C ASN A 695 15.30 -15.06 16.47
N GLY A 696 16.31 -15.58 17.13
CA GLY A 696 16.17 -16.45 18.30
C GLY A 696 17.23 -16.19 19.36
N PRO A 697 17.24 -16.96 20.45
CA PRO A 697 18.33 -16.94 21.43
C PRO A 697 19.70 -17.28 20.80
N ASP A 698 19.69 -18.09 19.75
CA ASP A 698 20.89 -18.63 19.10
C ASP A 698 21.47 -17.72 17.99
N GLY A 699 20.81 -16.58 17.71
CA GLY A 699 21.30 -15.61 16.72
C GLY A 699 20.20 -14.76 16.08
N HIS A 700 20.63 -13.84 15.21
CA HIS A 700 19.76 -12.97 14.43
C HIS A 700 19.42 -13.58 13.07
N ALA A 701 18.28 -13.19 12.51
CA ALA A 701 17.90 -13.58 11.17
C ALA A 701 18.94 -13.05 10.15
N ARG A 702 19.60 -13.97 9.42
CA ARG A 702 20.54 -13.66 8.32
C ARG A 702 20.23 -14.46 7.06
N GLY A 703 18.93 -14.58 6.76
CA GLY A 703 18.41 -15.17 5.53
C GLY A 703 18.28 -14.14 4.40
N GLN A 704 17.42 -14.44 3.44
CA GLN A 704 17.15 -13.60 2.26
C GLN A 704 16.49 -12.27 2.61
N VAL A 705 15.64 -12.19 3.65
CA VAL A 705 15.03 -10.92 4.09
C VAL A 705 16.11 -9.94 4.58
N TYR A 706 17.01 -10.41 5.44
CA TYR A 706 18.21 -9.68 5.88
C TYR A 706 19.05 -9.21 4.68
N ALA A 707 19.33 -10.11 3.74
CA ALA A 707 20.21 -9.79 2.64
C ALA A 707 19.59 -8.80 1.66
N TYR A 708 18.30 -8.92 1.41
CA TYR A 708 17.53 -7.95 0.64
C TYR A 708 17.61 -6.55 1.26
N ARG A 709 17.43 -6.45 2.59
CA ARG A 709 17.56 -5.19 3.33
C ARG A 709 18.98 -4.62 3.29
N MET A 710 20.01 -5.46 3.35
CA MET A 710 21.42 -5.04 3.20
C MET A 710 21.70 -4.53 1.78
N ALA A 711 21.14 -5.17 0.75
CA ALA A 711 21.31 -4.76 -0.65
C ALA A 711 20.63 -3.41 -0.93
N LEU A 712 19.43 -3.18 -0.39
CA LEU A 712 18.76 -1.88 -0.45
C LEU A 712 19.60 -0.79 0.22
N TRP A 713 20.09 -1.04 1.44
CA TRP A 713 20.95 -0.06 2.12
C TRP A 713 22.28 0.17 1.39
N TYR A 714 22.81 -0.85 0.71
CA TYR A 714 24.00 -0.72 -0.12
C TYR A 714 23.80 0.19 -1.34
N GLU A 715 22.69 0.04 -2.05
CA GLU A 715 22.25 0.99 -3.08
C GLU A 715 22.08 2.39 -2.49
N HIS A 716 21.36 2.51 -1.37
CA HIS A 716 20.97 3.80 -0.84
C HIS A 716 22.13 4.59 -0.25
N PHE A 717 23.11 3.95 0.39
CA PHE A 717 24.23 4.69 1.01
C PHE A 717 25.46 3.87 1.41
N MET A 718 25.36 2.55 1.65
CA MET A 718 26.49 1.82 2.25
C MET A 718 27.68 1.66 1.29
N SER A 719 27.43 1.59 -0.02
CA SER A 719 28.47 1.41 -1.05
C SER A 719 29.60 2.44 -0.99
N HIS A 720 29.32 3.62 -0.43
CA HIS A 720 30.30 4.70 -0.24
C HIS A 720 30.35 5.23 1.19
N CYS A 721 29.79 4.49 2.15
CA CYS A 721 29.86 4.84 3.55
C CYS A 721 31.27 4.59 4.10
N LYS A 722 31.81 5.55 4.87
CA LYS A 722 33.12 5.43 5.53
C LYS A 722 33.08 4.54 6.78
N HIS A 723 31.89 4.25 7.30
CA HIS A 723 31.72 3.43 8.49
C HIS A 723 31.85 1.93 8.15
N PRO A 724 32.31 1.09 9.09
CA PRO A 724 32.30 -0.35 8.91
C PRO A 724 30.88 -0.87 8.63
N SER A 725 30.75 -1.81 7.70
CA SER A 725 29.46 -2.43 7.36
C SER A 725 28.76 -3.09 8.54
N ASP A 726 29.52 -3.52 9.55
CA ASP A 726 29.02 -4.22 10.74
C ASP A 726 28.06 -3.37 11.58
N VAL A 727 28.16 -2.04 11.48
CA VAL A 727 27.23 -1.09 12.16
C VAL A 727 25.80 -1.31 11.69
N PHE A 728 25.60 -1.74 10.44
CA PHE A 728 24.28 -1.90 9.82
C PHE A 728 23.64 -3.28 10.05
N LEU A 729 24.33 -4.18 10.75
CA LEU A 729 23.82 -5.52 11.07
C LEU A 729 22.73 -5.50 12.14
N GLU A 730 22.68 -4.44 12.93
CA GLU A 730 21.79 -4.25 14.08
C GLU A 730 21.03 -2.92 13.96
N PRO A 731 19.99 -2.85 13.09
CA PRO A 731 19.33 -1.59 12.75
C PRO A 731 18.65 -0.88 13.92
N GLU A 732 18.29 -1.57 15.00
CA GLU A 732 17.70 -0.95 16.19
C GLU A 732 18.72 -0.22 17.09
N SER A 733 20.00 -0.50 16.87
CA SER A 733 21.08 0.04 17.70
C SER A 733 21.19 1.55 17.53
N LEU A 734 21.56 2.24 18.61
CA LEU A 734 21.73 3.70 18.58
C LEU A 734 22.84 4.12 17.63
N GLU A 735 23.89 3.31 17.54
CA GLU A 735 25.01 3.50 16.64
C GLU A 735 24.54 3.45 15.18
N CYS A 736 23.83 2.40 14.78
CA CYS A 736 23.26 2.29 13.43
C CYS A 736 22.37 3.47 13.08
N VAL A 737 21.40 3.81 13.94
CA VAL A 737 20.47 4.92 13.70
C VAL A 737 21.23 6.23 13.47
N ARG A 738 22.22 6.53 14.31
CA ARG A 738 22.99 7.78 14.20
C ARG A 738 23.90 7.79 12.98
N THR A 739 24.53 6.66 12.65
CA THR A 739 25.35 6.55 11.45
C THR A 739 24.53 6.71 10.18
N VAL A 740 23.37 6.06 10.06
CA VAL A 740 22.48 6.23 8.90
C VAL A 740 22.07 7.70 8.73
N ARG A 741 21.73 8.38 9.83
CA ARG A 741 21.40 9.81 9.80
C ARG A 741 22.58 10.69 9.40
N GLU A 742 23.76 10.48 9.98
CA GLU A 742 24.96 11.25 9.66
C GLU A 742 25.31 11.14 8.17
N VAL A 743 25.19 9.93 7.61
CA VAL A 743 25.40 9.69 6.18
C VAL A 743 24.34 10.44 5.36
N ALA A 744 23.06 10.33 5.72
CA ALA A 744 22.00 11.02 5.00
C ALA A 744 22.13 12.56 5.07
N GLU A 745 22.46 13.11 6.24
CA GLU A 745 22.71 14.54 6.46
C GLU A 745 23.89 15.02 5.58
N THR A 746 24.97 14.24 5.50
CA THR A 746 26.11 14.52 4.62
C THR A 746 25.71 14.50 3.14
N LEU A 747 24.91 13.50 2.73
CA LEU A 747 24.40 13.40 1.36
C LEU A 747 23.46 14.56 1.02
N TRP A 748 22.66 15.04 1.97
CA TRP A 748 21.84 16.24 1.78
C TRP A 748 22.67 17.50 1.52
N GLU A 749 23.75 17.71 2.27
CA GLU A 749 24.67 18.83 2.04
C GLU A 749 25.27 18.78 0.64
N MET A 750 25.66 17.59 0.17
CA MET A 750 26.18 17.37 -1.18
C MET A 750 25.12 17.57 -2.27
N PHE A 751 23.90 17.08 -2.03
CA PHE A 751 22.76 17.23 -2.93
C PHE A 751 22.34 18.70 -3.06
N THR A 752 22.33 19.45 -1.96
CA THR A 752 21.86 20.84 -1.92
C THR A 752 22.94 21.89 -2.20
N GLY A 753 24.22 21.55 -2.03
CA GLY A 753 25.34 22.48 -2.12
C GLY A 753 25.58 23.11 -3.51
N ASP A 754 26.38 24.17 -3.53
CA ASP A 754 26.64 24.97 -4.74
C ASP A 754 27.46 24.24 -5.81
N SER A 755 28.29 23.27 -5.40
CA SER A 755 29.12 22.49 -6.33
C SER A 755 28.36 21.30 -6.86
N ILE A 756 28.38 21.12 -8.18
CA ILE A 756 27.85 19.92 -8.84
C ILE A 756 28.86 18.80 -8.67
N ILE A 757 28.45 17.74 -7.98
CA ILE A 757 29.25 16.54 -7.70
C ILE A 757 28.40 15.30 -7.93
N ASP A 758 29.04 14.18 -8.26
CA ASP A 758 28.38 12.88 -8.26
C ASP A 758 28.02 12.54 -6.83
N LEU A 759 26.75 12.22 -6.59
CA LEU A 759 26.30 11.85 -5.26
C LEU A 759 26.75 10.41 -4.96
N PRO A 760 27.52 10.17 -3.89
CA PRO A 760 28.06 8.83 -3.60
C PRO A 760 27.00 7.89 -2.99
N GLY A 761 25.76 8.31 -2.85
CA GLY A 761 24.68 7.53 -2.30
C GLY A 761 23.39 8.32 -2.43
N HIS A 762 22.25 7.66 -2.29
CA HIS A 762 20.95 8.22 -2.63
C HIS A 762 20.12 8.65 -1.42
N LEU A 763 20.44 8.15 -0.22
CA LEU A 763 19.63 8.39 0.98
C LEU A 763 19.77 9.84 1.47
N LEU A 764 18.66 10.57 1.48
CA LEU A 764 18.55 11.92 1.99
C LEU A 764 17.58 11.94 3.20
N PRO A 765 17.80 12.76 4.23
CA PRO A 765 16.75 13.06 5.20
C PRO A 765 15.54 13.61 4.45
N PHE A 766 14.34 13.18 4.83
CA PHE A 766 13.14 13.89 4.40
C PHE A 766 13.27 15.34 4.92
N PRO A 767 13.00 16.39 4.11
CA PRO A 767 13.50 17.74 4.37
C PRO A 767 12.76 18.51 5.48
N ILE A 768 12.70 17.91 6.67
CA ILE A 768 12.15 18.44 7.91
C ILE A 768 13.21 18.45 9.01
N LYS A 769 13.05 19.36 9.96
CA LYS A 769 13.75 19.39 11.25
C LYS A 769 12.77 18.95 12.33
N VAL A 770 13.27 18.21 13.32
CA VAL A 770 12.49 17.72 14.47
C VAL A 770 13.15 18.26 15.74
N SER A 771 12.38 18.87 16.63
CA SER A 771 12.85 19.32 17.94
C SER A 771 12.83 18.20 18.98
N ASP A 772 13.43 18.44 20.15
CA ASP A 772 13.33 17.56 21.32
C ASP A 772 11.86 17.32 21.77
N SER A 773 10.96 18.28 21.51
CA SER A 773 9.53 18.17 21.82
C SER A 773 8.70 17.51 20.71
N GLY A 774 9.34 17.07 19.62
CA GLY A 774 8.66 16.49 18.45
C GLY A 774 7.95 17.51 17.57
N GLU A 775 8.25 18.80 17.73
CA GLU A 775 7.78 19.85 16.82
C GLU A 775 8.58 19.82 15.52
N LEU A 776 7.88 20.10 14.42
CA LEU A 776 8.43 20.01 13.09
C LEU A 776 8.59 21.39 12.47
N SER A 777 9.72 21.60 11.80
CA SER A 777 9.98 22.76 10.91
C SER A 777 10.63 22.29 9.61
N ASP A 778 10.77 23.17 8.63
CA ASP A 778 11.32 22.81 7.33
C ASP A 778 12.87 22.81 7.39
N LEU A 779 13.50 21.81 6.77
CA LEU A 779 14.97 21.73 6.69
C LEU A 779 15.54 22.86 5.82
N PRO A 780 15.01 23.14 4.61
CA PRO A 780 15.36 24.32 3.83
C PRO A 780 14.86 25.60 4.51
N ASP A 781 15.72 26.61 4.65
CA ASP A 781 15.36 27.85 5.34
C ASP A 781 14.29 28.68 4.59
N ASN A 782 14.13 28.47 3.29
CA ASN A 782 13.09 29.07 2.47
C ASN A 782 11.75 28.30 2.50
N GLY A 783 11.71 27.11 3.11
CA GLY A 783 10.52 26.25 3.19
C GLY A 783 10.13 25.53 1.88
N PHE A 784 10.98 25.55 0.85
CA PHE A 784 10.71 24.95 -0.46
C PHE A 784 11.66 23.79 -0.77
N PHE A 785 11.21 22.82 -1.57
CA PHE A 785 12.12 21.79 -2.08
C PHE A 785 13.19 22.40 -3.01
N PRO A 786 14.41 21.85 -3.05
CA PRO A 786 15.45 22.32 -3.95
C PRO A 786 14.95 22.43 -5.40
N ASP A 787 15.28 23.54 -6.05
CA ASP A 787 14.92 23.86 -7.45
C ASP A 787 13.43 24.13 -7.72
N THR A 788 12.59 24.20 -6.68
CA THR A 788 11.14 24.42 -6.80
C THR A 788 10.65 25.64 -6.02
N GLU A 789 9.38 26.01 -6.22
CA GLU A 789 8.62 26.90 -5.33
C GLU A 789 7.57 26.10 -4.52
N ALA A 790 7.69 24.77 -4.50
CA ALA A 790 6.78 23.86 -3.83
C ALA A 790 7.11 23.76 -2.34
N LYS A 791 6.11 24.00 -1.48
CA LYS A 791 6.31 23.98 -0.04
C LYS A 791 6.51 22.56 0.46
N VAL A 792 7.52 22.36 1.30
CA VAL A 792 7.81 21.05 1.92
C VAL A 792 6.65 20.57 2.80
N LYS A 793 6.07 21.48 3.59
CA LYS A 793 4.94 21.19 4.48
C LYS A 793 3.60 20.91 3.77
N GLY A 794 3.54 21.09 2.45
CA GLY A 794 2.29 21.04 1.67
C GLY A 794 1.34 22.21 1.95
N ASN A 795 0.14 22.14 1.37
CA ASN A 795 -0.96 23.08 1.61
C ASN A 795 -2.30 22.35 1.59
N LYS A 796 -3.28 22.89 2.31
CA LYS A 796 -4.66 22.40 2.20
C LYS A 796 -5.21 22.81 0.84
N SER A 797 -5.72 21.85 0.07
CA SER A 797 -6.42 22.18 -1.17
C SER A 797 -7.75 22.88 -0.87
N PRO A 798 -8.07 24.00 -1.55
CA PRO A 798 -9.37 24.66 -1.41
C PRO A 798 -10.48 23.96 -2.20
N VAL A 799 -10.13 23.08 -3.13
CA VAL A 799 -11.06 22.50 -4.12
C VAL A 799 -11.12 20.97 -4.10
N LEU A 800 -10.02 20.28 -3.75
CA LEU A 800 -9.97 18.82 -3.75
C LEU A 800 -10.51 18.25 -2.42
N PRO A 801 -11.55 17.40 -2.44
CA PRO A 801 -11.97 16.69 -1.25
C PRO A 801 -10.88 15.73 -0.74
N PRO A 802 -10.75 15.52 0.58
CA PRO A 802 -9.79 14.56 1.13
C PRO A 802 -9.95 13.15 0.57
N LEU A 803 -11.16 12.71 0.21
CA LEU A 803 -11.42 11.40 -0.39
C LEU A 803 -10.52 11.07 -1.60
N LEU A 804 -10.15 12.10 -2.37
CA LEU A 804 -9.31 11.98 -3.55
C LEU A 804 -7.81 11.85 -3.25
N THR A 805 -7.38 12.52 -2.17
CA THR A 805 -5.96 12.72 -1.84
C THR A 805 -5.52 11.93 -0.61
N THR A 806 -6.42 11.14 0.00
CA THR A 806 -6.19 10.36 1.23
C THR A 806 -6.05 8.87 1.03
#